data_AF-A0A7K7VIA3-F1
#
_entry.id   AF-A0A7K7VIA3-F1
#
_cell.length_a   1.000
_cell.length_b   1.000
_cell.length_c   1.000
_cell.angle_alpha   90.00
_cell.angle_beta   90.00
_cell.angle_gamma   90.00
#
_symmetry.space_group_name_H-M   'P 1'
#
loop_
_entity.id
_entity.type
_entity.pdbx_description
1 polymer ?
#
loop_
_entity_poly.entity_id
_entity_poly.type
_entity_poly.pdbx_seq_one_letter_code
_entity_poly.pdbx_strand_id
1 'polypeptide(L)'
;WETCWFRVELCVPPAWAGREVHFVWESDGEAMVWRDAQPVQGLTKEGEKTSYILTSSLKETEPHSLTLYVELACNGLFGAGKGSMIAPPDPDKRFTLSKAELAIFNRDVYELLVDLEILLDMAQHLGEENQRSFQALYAANQIVNVCDVRDPATFPAARRLAAGIFGQKNGESQHTIHAMGHCHIDSAWLWPYEETIRKCARSWVTVVRLMERNPELTFVCSQLTLASVLWQAQQFEWVRCWYPGLYVQIQDYVTKGRFIPVGGTWVEMDGNLPSGESMVRQFLQGQRFFQQQFGRICSEFWLPDTFGYSAQLPQLMRGCGIRRFLTQKLCWNLVNTFPHHTFFWEGIDGSRVLAHFPPGDSYGMNGRVEEMLKTVKNNKDKGRVNHSAVLFGFGDGGGGPTQKMLDRMKRMRDTDGLPRVQLSTPDRLFSALEQESSQLCTWVGELFLELHNGTYTSQAQIKKGNRECERILHDVEVLSALALARGGEFQYPVVELQRLWRLLLLNQFHDVLPGSCIQLVVEDALRYYQEIRKAGAELQEEAVRSLCGELLQPHSESTESTLLLNTLPWDRTEVISRTGATGAETLALVTAPSMGYAVVREPLLPPQPVLVSKREDGSITMENGVLAVCLDTTGRLTSLRLLHSDRESVPDGCPANQFALFDDVPLYWDAWDVMDYHLETRKPVTTLLKPLEITQAGGLRGSATFSLRIGESSSLTQEIILDASCPYLRFLSQVEWKEAHKFLKVEFPVQVRSTNATYEIQFGHLQRPTHWNTSWDWARFEVWAHKWMDLSEHGFGVALLNDSKYGASAHGNVLSLSL
;
A
#
# COMPACT_ATOMS: atom_id res chain seq x y z
N TRP A 1 17.21 -8.55 -15.03
CA TRP A 1 17.04 -9.51 -13.90
C TRP A 1 18.11 -10.61 -13.85
N GLU A 2 18.98 -10.80 -14.85
CA GLU A 2 20.10 -11.74 -14.71
C GLU A 2 20.99 -11.39 -13.50
N THR A 3 21.73 -12.38 -12.99
CA THR A 3 22.67 -12.18 -11.87
C THR A 3 24.05 -12.69 -12.24
N CYS A 4 25.05 -11.83 -12.13
CA CYS A 4 26.44 -12.15 -12.42
C CYS A 4 27.25 -12.26 -11.12
N TRP A 5 28.11 -13.27 -11.01
CA TRP A 5 29.01 -13.44 -9.87
C TRP A 5 30.46 -13.23 -10.30
N PHE A 6 31.12 -12.23 -9.72
CA PHE A 6 32.52 -11.91 -9.95
C PHE A 6 33.37 -12.40 -8.77
N ARG A 7 34.33 -13.29 -9.03
CA ARG A 7 35.43 -13.55 -8.10
C ARG A 7 36.48 -12.47 -8.30
N VAL A 8 36.75 -11.69 -7.25
CA VAL A 8 37.68 -10.55 -7.29
C VAL A 8 38.89 -10.87 -6.44
N GLU A 9 40.06 -10.96 -7.07
CA GLU A 9 41.34 -11.18 -6.40
C GLU A 9 42.07 -9.84 -6.27
N LEU A 10 42.28 -9.41 -5.04
CA LEU A 10 42.83 -8.11 -4.69
C LEU A 10 44.23 -8.28 -4.08
N CYS A 11 45.17 -7.43 -4.48
CA CYS A 11 46.51 -7.37 -3.89
C CYS A 11 46.81 -5.92 -3.49
N VAL A 12 46.86 -5.63 -2.20
CA VAL A 12 47.10 -4.28 -1.67
C VAL A 12 48.61 -3.98 -1.68
N PRO A 13 49.08 -2.92 -2.37
CA PRO A 13 50.50 -2.60 -2.45
C PRO A 13 51.12 -2.37 -1.06
N PRO A 14 52.32 -2.91 -0.75
CA PRO A 14 52.94 -2.71 0.57
C PRO A 14 53.23 -1.25 0.94
N ALA A 15 53.42 -0.37 -0.04
CA ALA A 15 53.55 1.07 0.16
C ALA A 15 52.29 1.74 0.76
N TRP A 16 51.16 1.02 0.86
CA TRP A 16 49.91 1.51 1.44
C TRP A 16 49.71 1.07 2.89
N ALA A 17 50.70 0.44 3.52
CA ALA A 17 50.70 0.15 4.96
C ALA A 17 50.38 1.41 5.78
N GLY A 18 49.56 1.24 6.82
CA GLY A 18 49.04 2.32 7.67
C GLY A 18 47.91 3.15 7.06
N ARG A 19 47.57 3.01 5.77
CA ARG A 19 46.50 3.78 5.10
C ARG A 19 45.13 3.10 5.19
N GLU A 20 44.07 3.90 5.10
CA GLU A 20 42.70 3.43 4.87
C GLU A 20 42.53 3.06 3.39
N VAL A 21 42.12 1.83 3.10
CA VAL A 21 42.05 1.27 1.74
C VAL A 21 40.65 0.78 1.43
N HIS A 22 40.11 1.24 0.30
CA HIS A 22 38.78 0.90 -0.20
C HIS A 22 38.88 0.06 -1.48
N PHE A 23 37.94 -0.86 -1.62
CA PHE A 23 37.56 -1.45 -2.90
C PHE A 23 36.45 -0.59 -3.50
N VAL A 24 36.72 0.02 -4.65
CA VAL A 24 35.77 0.87 -5.40
C VAL A 24 35.13 0.03 -6.49
N TRP A 25 33.81 0.05 -6.55
CA TRP A 25 33.01 -0.68 -7.54
C TRP A 25 31.87 0.21 -8.01
N GLU A 26 31.80 0.42 -9.32
CA GLU A 26 30.75 1.20 -9.97
C GLU A 26 30.16 0.39 -11.12
N SER A 27 28.93 -0.10 -10.93
CA SER A 27 28.13 -0.80 -11.93
C SER A 27 26.79 -0.10 -12.14
N ASP A 28 26.19 -0.25 -13.32
CA ASP A 28 24.83 0.23 -13.60
C ASP A 28 23.74 -0.64 -12.93
N GLY A 29 24.14 -1.81 -12.41
CA GLY A 29 23.29 -2.70 -11.61
C GLY A 29 23.65 -2.69 -10.12
N GLU A 30 22.74 -3.17 -9.29
CA GLU A 30 22.91 -3.26 -7.84
C GLU A 30 23.81 -4.45 -7.44
N ALA A 31 24.78 -4.23 -6.54
CA ALA A 31 25.76 -5.23 -6.14
C ALA A 31 25.76 -5.55 -4.64
N MET A 32 26.19 -6.77 -4.30
CA MET A 32 26.50 -7.22 -2.94
C MET A 32 27.95 -7.73 -2.89
N VAL A 33 28.75 -7.18 -1.98
CA VAL A 33 30.08 -7.70 -1.66
C VAL A 33 29.96 -8.80 -0.61
N TRP A 34 30.61 -9.91 -0.88
CA TRP A 34 30.72 -11.08 -0.03
C TRP A 34 32.18 -11.34 0.36
N ARG A 35 32.40 -11.66 1.63
CA ARG A 35 33.70 -12.00 2.21
C ARG A 35 33.51 -13.15 3.19
N ASP A 36 34.37 -14.15 3.15
CA ASP A 36 34.34 -15.31 4.06
C ASP A 36 32.95 -15.99 4.14
N ALA A 37 32.30 -16.13 2.97
CA ALA A 37 30.93 -16.64 2.79
C ALA A 37 29.82 -15.86 3.53
N GLN A 38 30.05 -14.60 3.91
CA GLN A 38 29.06 -13.70 4.49
C GLN A 38 28.89 -12.44 3.62
N PRO A 39 27.67 -11.86 3.53
CA PRO A 39 27.50 -10.54 2.95
C PRO A 39 28.17 -9.50 3.86
N VAL A 40 28.79 -8.48 3.26
CA VAL A 40 29.49 -7.42 4.02
C VAL A 40 29.11 -6.00 3.63
N GLN A 41 28.67 -5.74 2.39
CA GLN A 41 28.34 -4.39 1.92
C GLN A 41 27.47 -4.43 0.66
N GLY A 42 26.36 -3.70 0.64
CA GLY A 42 25.62 -3.41 -0.60
C GLY A 42 26.24 -2.21 -1.33
N LEU A 43 26.34 -2.28 -2.66
CA LEU A 43 26.93 -1.25 -3.52
C LEU A 43 25.99 -0.88 -4.68
N THR A 44 25.77 0.41 -4.90
CA THR A 44 24.82 0.95 -5.89
C THR A 44 25.20 2.41 -6.19
N LYS A 45 25.17 2.82 -7.47
CA LYS A 45 25.49 4.21 -7.88
C LYS A 45 24.46 5.21 -7.33
N GLU A 46 23.18 4.90 -7.54
CA GLU A 46 22.03 5.72 -7.15
C GLU A 46 21.93 5.92 -5.64
N GLY A 47 22.33 4.92 -4.85
CA GLY A 47 22.38 4.98 -3.39
C GLY A 47 23.66 5.58 -2.80
N GLU A 48 24.47 6.29 -3.62
CA GLU A 48 25.79 6.86 -3.28
C GLU A 48 26.75 5.86 -2.57
N LYS A 49 26.68 4.57 -2.94
CA LYS A 49 27.40 3.46 -2.30
C LYS A 49 28.32 2.76 -3.29
N THR A 50 29.42 3.41 -3.63
CA THR A 50 30.37 2.94 -4.67
C THR A 50 31.68 2.36 -4.10
N SER A 51 31.82 2.21 -2.78
CA SER A 51 33.00 1.56 -2.20
C SER A 51 32.75 0.78 -0.91
N TYR A 52 33.57 -0.25 -0.70
CA TYR A 52 33.67 -1.07 0.51
C TYR A 52 35.04 -0.87 1.16
N ILE A 53 35.07 -0.63 2.47
CA ILE A 53 36.34 -0.43 3.20
C ILE A 53 36.96 -1.80 3.49
N LEU A 54 38.12 -2.08 2.88
CA LEU A 54 38.86 -3.33 3.07
C LEU A 54 39.58 -3.37 4.43
N THR A 55 40.19 -2.24 4.79
CA THR A 55 40.83 -1.98 6.08
C THR A 55 40.89 -0.48 6.35
N SER A 56 40.69 -0.09 7.61
CA SER A 56 40.85 1.29 8.08
C SER A 56 42.32 1.68 8.29
N SER A 57 43.22 0.69 8.43
CA SER A 57 44.66 0.89 8.48
C SER A 57 45.34 -0.48 8.24
N LEU A 58 45.90 -0.69 7.05
CA LEU A 58 46.58 -1.95 6.72
C LEU A 58 47.81 -2.15 7.61
N LYS A 59 47.85 -3.22 8.41
CA LYS A 59 49.06 -3.57 9.18
C LYS A 59 50.01 -4.41 8.34
N GLU A 60 51.32 -4.24 8.52
CA GLU A 60 52.36 -5.04 7.84
C GLU A 60 52.24 -6.57 8.08
N THR A 61 51.52 -6.98 9.12
CA THR A 61 51.28 -8.38 9.47
C THR A 61 49.98 -8.96 8.90
N GLU A 62 49.12 -8.16 8.29
CA GLU A 62 47.87 -8.62 7.68
C GLU A 62 48.13 -9.16 6.26
N PRO A 63 47.32 -10.10 5.72
CA PRO A 63 47.52 -10.60 4.37
C PRO A 63 47.18 -9.52 3.33
N HIS A 64 48.16 -9.16 2.49
CA HIS A 64 47.98 -8.18 1.41
C HIS A 64 47.13 -8.71 0.25
N SER A 65 47.01 -10.04 0.12
CA SER A 65 46.15 -10.69 -0.87
C SER A 65 44.81 -11.07 -0.22
N LEU A 66 43.70 -10.67 -0.86
CA LEU A 66 42.34 -10.91 -0.41
C LEU A 66 41.49 -11.40 -1.59
N THR A 67 40.61 -12.37 -1.35
CA THR A 67 39.60 -12.78 -2.33
C THR A 67 38.23 -12.34 -1.85
N LEU A 68 37.51 -11.60 -2.68
CA LEU A 68 36.10 -11.22 -2.48
C LEU A 68 35.25 -11.84 -3.58
N TYR A 69 33.95 -11.92 -3.32
CA TYR A 69 32.96 -12.19 -4.36
C TYR A 69 32.00 -11.00 -4.45
N VAL A 70 31.65 -10.60 -5.67
CA VAL A 70 30.65 -9.56 -5.92
C VAL A 70 29.51 -10.20 -6.71
N GLU A 71 28.34 -10.27 -6.08
CA GLU A 71 27.09 -10.58 -6.75
C GLU A 71 26.54 -9.29 -7.34
N LEU A 72 26.28 -9.27 -8.65
CA LEU A 72 25.71 -8.14 -9.37
C LEU A 72 24.35 -8.55 -9.94
N ALA A 73 23.29 -7.87 -9.52
CA ALA A 73 21.95 -8.00 -10.09
C ALA A 73 21.81 -7.01 -11.26
N CYS A 74 21.40 -7.50 -12.43
CA CYS A 74 21.18 -6.71 -13.64
C CYS A 74 19.81 -6.00 -13.57
N ASN A 75 19.74 -5.04 -12.65
CA ASN A 75 18.69 -4.04 -12.42
C ASN A 75 19.29 -2.88 -11.63
N GLY A 76 18.81 -1.66 -11.86
CA GLY A 76 19.13 -0.51 -11.02
C GLY A 76 18.28 -0.51 -9.74
N LEU A 77 18.45 0.54 -8.92
CA LEU A 77 17.69 0.71 -7.67
C LEU A 77 16.17 0.61 -7.91
N PHE A 78 15.68 1.20 -9.01
CA PHE A 78 14.27 1.20 -9.42
C PHE A 78 13.97 0.18 -10.54
N GLY A 79 14.65 -0.98 -10.54
CA GLY A 79 14.40 -2.04 -11.51
C GLY A 79 15.02 -1.80 -12.89
N ALA A 80 14.29 -2.15 -13.96
CA ALA A 80 14.82 -2.24 -15.33
C ALA A 80 13.97 -1.50 -16.39
N GLY A 81 13.19 -0.48 -16.01
CA GLY A 81 12.28 0.24 -16.91
C GLY A 81 12.90 0.76 -18.23
N LYS A 82 12.09 0.76 -19.29
CA LYS A 82 12.46 1.13 -20.66
C LYS A 82 12.30 2.62 -20.92
N GLY A 83 13.41 3.37 -20.93
CA GLY A 83 13.44 4.80 -21.24
C GLY A 83 12.96 5.73 -20.10
N SER A 84 12.04 5.28 -19.25
CA SER A 84 11.68 5.93 -17.98
C SER A 84 11.64 4.91 -16.83
N MET A 85 11.51 5.39 -15.60
CA MET A 85 11.49 4.57 -14.38
C MET A 85 10.27 3.64 -14.32
N ILE A 86 9.08 4.20 -14.52
CA ILE A 86 7.79 3.49 -14.42
C ILE A 86 7.38 2.76 -15.72
N ALA A 87 8.15 2.89 -16.79
CA ALA A 87 7.90 2.14 -18.02
C ALA A 87 8.08 0.62 -17.80
N PRO A 88 7.41 -0.23 -18.59
CA PRO A 88 7.62 -1.68 -18.55
C PRO A 88 9.12 -2.06 -18.58
N PRO A 89 9.54 -3.10 -17.85
CA PRO A 89 10.93 -3.54 -17.85
C PRO A 89 11.44 -3.86 -19.25
N ASP A 90 12.64 -3.39 -19.58
CA ASP A 90 13.28 -3.65 -20.87
C ASP A 90 14.03 -4.99 -20.80
N PRO A 91 13.59 -6.04 -21.53
CA PRO A 91 14.23 -7.36 -21.48
C PRO A 91 15.65 -7.35 -22.06
N ASP A 92 15.95 -6.41 -22.96
CA ASP A 92 17.23 -6.30 -23.66
C ASP A 92 18.23 -5.35 -22.95
N LYS A 93 17.89 -4.86 -21.75
CA LYS A 93 18.68 -3.85 -21.03
C LYS A 93 20.05 -4.39 -20.64
N ARG A 94 21.10 -3.74 -21.15
CA ARG A 94 22.50 -4.04 -20.83
C ARG A 94 22.98 -3.17 -19.68
N PHE A 95 23.85 -3.74 -18.84
CA PHE A 95 24.43 -3.09 -17.67
C PHE A 95 25.95 -3.09 -17.79
N THR A 96 26.59 -1.96 -17.45
CA THR A 96 28.03 -1.76 -17.56
C THR A 96 28.70 -1.77 -16.19
N LEU A 97 29.87 -2.41 -16.10
CA LEU A 97 30.82 -2.21 -15.01
C LEU A 97 31.77 -1.07 -15.43
N SER A 98 31.67 0.09 -14.79
CA SER A 98 32.48 1.27 -15.12
C SER A 98 33.76 1.41 -14.29
N LYS A 99 33.78 0.90 -13.05
CA LYS A 99 35.01 0.81 -12.22
C LYS A 99 35.04 -0.44 -11.34
N ALA A 100 36.24 -0.99 -11.17
CA ALA A 100 36.56 -2.02 -10.19
C ALA A 100 38.05 -1.85 -9.82
N GLU A 101 38.35 -1.08 -8.77
CA GLU A 101 39.70 -0.65 -8.44
C GLU A 101 39.98 -0.59 -6.92
N LEU A 102 41.25 -0.51 -6.55
CA LEU A 102 41.71 -0.26 -5.18
C LEU A 102 42.09 1.21 -5.03
N ALA A 103 41.60 1.87 -3.99
CA ALA A 103 41.87 3.28 -3.72
C ALA A 103 42.28 3.52 -2.26
N ILE A 104 43.22 4.46 -2.05
CA ILE A 104 43.48 5.03 -0.72
C ILE A 104 42.41 6.09 -0.43
N PHE A 105 41.71 5.96 0.69
CA PHE A 105 40.75 6.98 1.12
C PHE A 105 41.44 8.07 1.95
N ASN A 106 41.35 9.32 1.50
CA ASN A 106 41.90 10.46 2.25
C ASN A 106 40.83 11.04 3.18
N ARG A 107 40.85 10.59 4.44
CA ARG A 107 39.90 10.99 5.47
C ARG A 107 39.90 12.51 5.74
N ASP A 108 41.07 13.16 5.79
CA ASP A 108 41.14 14.59 6.10
C ASP A 108 40.55 15.47 4.98
N VAL A 109 40.76 15.09 3.71
CA VAL A 109 40.11 15.74 2.56
C VAL A 109 38.61 15.54 2.61
N TYR A 110 38.14 14.34 2.94
CA TYR A 110 36.71 14.04 3.07
C TYR A 110 36.03 14.89 4.16
N GLU A 111 36.61 14.97 5.35
CA GLU A 111 36.07 15.81 6.44
C GLU A 111 36.02 17.29 6.05
N LEU A 112 37.05 17.80 5.36
CA LEU A 112 37.07 19.17 4.83
C LEU A 112 36.00 19.44 3.77
N LEU A 113 35.73 18.47 2.88
CA LEU A 113 34.67 18.60 1.88
C LEU A 113 33.29 18.64 2.53
N VAL A 114 33.04 17.82 3.56
CA VAL A 114 31.78 17.87 4.34
C VAL A 114 31.66 19.19 5.10
N ASP A 115 32.74 19.66 5.73
CA ASP A 115 32.77 20.95 6.44
C ASP A 115 32.46 22.11 5.47
N LEU A 116 33.06 22.13 4.28
CA LEU A 116 32.86 23.17 3.26
C LEU A 116 31.46 23.12 2.63
N GLU A 117 30.95 21.92 2.31
CA GLU A 117 29.61 21.71 1.77
C GLU A 117 28.53 22.34 2.67
N ILE A 118 28.61 22.09 3.98
CA ILE A 118 27.63 22.62 4.95
C ILE A 118 27.75 24.14 5.11
N LEU A 119 28.96 24.70 5.08
CA LEU A 119 29.15 26.16 5.13
C LEU A 119 28.60 26.86 3.88
N LEU A 120 28.73 26.22 2.71
CA LEU A 120 28.16 26.73 1.46
C LEU A 120 26.63 26.61 1.46
N ASP A 121 26.06 25.47 1.89
CA ASP A 121 24.62 25.35 2.02
C ASP A 121 24.05 26.36 3.05
N MET A 122 24.75 26.60 4.17
CA MET A 122 24.38 27.64 5.15
C MET A 122 24.36 29.02 4.51
N ALA A 123 25.39 29.37 3.72
CA ALA A 123 25.43 30.64 3.01
C ALA A 123 24.26 30.78 2.01
N GLN A 124 23.97 29.72 1.25
CA GLN A 124 22.94 29.70 0.22
C GLN A 124 21.51 29.72 0.77
N HIS A 125 21.22 28.98 1.84
CA HIS A 125 19.84 28.71 2.27
C HIS A 125 19.38 29.49 3.52
N LEU A 126 20.28 30.15 4.27
CA LEU A 126 19.89 31.00 5.42
C LEU A 126 19.35 32.38 5.01
N GLY A 127 19.49 32.77 3.74
CA GLY A 127 18.99 34.03 3.18
C GLY A 127 19.93 35.23 3.31
N GLU A 128 19.77 36.20 2.42
CA GLU A 128 20.67 37.37 2.28
C GLU A 128 20.59 38.37 3.43
N GLU A 129 19.51 38.37 4.22
CA GLU A 129 19.36 39.22 5.41
C GLU A 129 19.99 38.60 6.67
N ASN A 130 20.46 37.36 6.61
CA ASN A 130 20.93 36.62 7.77
C ASN A 130 22.45 36.78 7.95
N GLN A 131 22.88 37.49 8.99
CA GLN A 131 24.30 37.65 9.36
C GLN A 131 25.07 36.32 9.42
N ARG A 132 24.40 35.22 9.76
CA ARG A 132 24.99 33.88 9.83
C ARG A 132 25.34 33.29 8.47
N SER A 133 24.59 33.63 7.40
CA SER A 133 24.92 33.29 6.02
C SER A 133 26.30 33.85 5.65
N PHE A 134 26.51 35.16 5.82
CA PHE A 134 27.78 35.80 5.51
C PHE A 134 28.94 35.32 6.40
N GLN A 135 28.69 34.97 7.66
CA GLN A 135 29.71 34.34 8.51
C GLN A 135 30.15 32.98 7.97
N ALA A 136 29.20 32.14 7.53
CA ALA A 136 29.50 30.85 6.92
C ALA A 136 30.25 31.01 5.59
N LEU A 137 29.81 31.93 4.72
CA LEU A 137 30.47 32.26 3.46
C LEU A 137 31.90 32.79 3.66
N TYR A 138 32.09 33.68 4.63
CA TYR A 138 33.40 34.21 4.98
C TYR A 138 34.32 33.09 5.51
N ALA A 139 33.83 32.22 6.39
CA ALA A 139 34.57 31.07 6.88
C ALA A 139 34.95 30.10 5.74
N ALA A 140 34.04 29.80 4.82
CA ALA A 140 34.30 29.01 3.61
C ALA A 140 35.39 29.66 2.74
N ASN A 141 35.33 30.96 2.51
CA ASN A 141 36.37 31.69 1.76
C ASN A 141 37.73 31.66 2.47
N GLN A 142 37.76 31.78 3.81
CA GLN A 142 39.01 31.62 4.57
C GLN A 142 39.55 30.18 4.51
N ILE A 143 38.68 29.16 4.51
CA ILE A 143 39.08 27.76 4.29
C ILE A 143 39.78 27.61 2.93
N VAL A 144 39.21 28.16 1.86
CA VAL A 144 39.82 28.15 0.52
C VAL A 144 41.17 28.90 0.51
N ASN A 145 41.29 30.01 1.24
CA ASN A 145 42.55 30.77 1.31
C ASN A 145 43.69 30.02 2.02
N VAL A 146 43.40 29.19 3.03
CA VAL A 146 44.43 28.49 3.83
C VAL A 146 44.68 27.06 3.38
N CYS A 147 43.77 26.44 2.65
CA CYS A 147 43.84 25.03 2.25
C CYS A 147 44.60 24.87 0.93
N ASP A 148 45.83 24.36 0.98
CA ASP A 148 46.49 23.81 -0.21
C ASP A 148 46.14 22.32 -0.32
N VAL A 149 45.38 21.96 -1.35
CA VAL A 149 44.98 20.57 -1.64
C VAL A 149 46.17 19.62 -1.87
N ARG A 150 47.38 20.17 -2.09
CA ARG A 150 48.63 19.41 -2.26
C ARG A 150 49.45 19.27 -0.97
N ASP A 151 49.17 20.07 0.06
CA ASP A 151 49.86 20.02 1.36
C ASP A 151 48.89 19.69 2.51
N PRO A 152 48.84 18.42 2.95
CA PRO A 152 48.02 18.01 4.10
C PRO A 152 48.34 18.73 5.42
N ALA A 153 49.50 19.38 5.57
CA ALA A 153 49.80 20.17 6.76
C ALA A 153 48.89 21.40 6.90
N THR A 154 48.25 21.85 5.81
CA THR A 154 47.28 22.95 5.82
C THR A 154 45.90 22.55 6.36
N PHE A 155 45.53 21.28 6.25
CA PHE A 155 44.17 20.80 6.56
C PHE A 155 43.71 21.09 8.00
N PRO A 156 44.56 20.94 9.06
CA PRO A 156 44.18 21.31 10.43
C PRO A 156 43.94 22.80 10.63
N ALA A 157 44.51 23.68 9.81
CA ALA A 157 44.21 25.11 9.85
C ALA A 157 42.81 25.40 9.28
N ALA A 158 42.50 24.84 8.11
CA ALA A 158 41.18 24.92 7.49
C ALA A 158 40.07 24.35 8.41
N ARG A 159 40.26 23.15 8.99
CA ARG A 159 39.27 22.53 9.89
C ARG A 159 39.00 23.34 11.16
N ARG A 160 39.97 24.12 11.66
CA ARG A 160 39.75 25.01 12.81
C ARG A 160 38.82 26.19 12.49
N LEU A 161 38.81 26.67 11.24
CA LEU A 161 37.88 27.72 10.80
C LEU A 161 36.44 27.18 10.78
N ALA A 162 36.22 26.00 10.20
CA ALA A 162 34.93 25.33 10.21
C ALA A 162 34.43 25.02 11.64
N ALA A 163 35.30 24.47 12.49
CA ALA A 163 34.98 24.21 13.89
C ALA A 163 34.62 25.49 14.68
N GLY A 164 35.17 26.65 14.28
CA GLY A 164 34.79 27.95 14.84
C GLY A 164 33.34 28.34 14.55
N ILE A 165 32.76 27.91 13.43
CA ILE A 165 31.34 28.09 13.11
C ILE A 165 30.49 27.03 13.83
N PHE A 166 30.80 25.75 13.62
CA PHE A 166 30.02 24.62 14.14
C PHE A 166 30.08 24.45 15.68
N GLY A 167 31.03 25.11 16.34
CA GLY A 167 31.13 25.14 17.81
C GLY A 167 30.20 26.16 18.50
N GLN A 168 29.59 27.07 17.75
CA GLN A 168 28.63 28.05 18.27
C GLN A 168 27.23 27.40 18.32
N LYS A 169 26.55 27.51 19.47
CA LYS A 169 25.31 26.77 19.77
C LYS A 169 24.06 27.64 19.71
N ASN A 170 22.91 27.01 19.50
CA ASN A 170 21.62 27.69 19.49
C ASN A 170 21.11 28.01 20.91
N GLY A 171 20.18 28.96 20.99
CA GLY A 171 19.40 29.23 22.20
C GLY A 171 18.40 28.13 22.56
N GLU A 172 17.79 28.22 23.74
CA GLU A 172 16.87 27.18 24.26
C GLU A 172 15.60 27.02 23.42
N SER A 173 15.11 28.07 22.77
CA SER A 173 13.88 28.03 21.95
C SER A 173 14.02 27.37 20.57
N GLN A 174 15.23 26.97 20.16
CA GLN A 174 15.46 26.45 18.81
C GLN A 174 14.72 25.13 18.53
N HIS A 175 14.01 25.09 17.40
CA HIS A 175 13.27 23.92 16.91
C HIS A 175 14.16 22.68 16.81
N THR A 176 13.63 21.53 17.24
CA THR A 176 14.38 20.28 17.34
C THR A 176 13.90 19.27 16.30
N ILE A 177 14.80 18.85 15.43
CA ILE A 177 14.59 17.82 14.42
C ILE A 177 15.06 16.47 14.98
N HIS A 178 14.16 15.51 15.01
CA HIS A 178 14.38 14.12 15.37
C HIS A 178 14.69 13.32 14.10
N ALA A 179 15.98 13.21 13.78
CA ALA A 179 16.45 12.47 12.61
C ALA A 179 16.49 10.96 12.92
N MET A 180 15.89 10.16 12.05
CA MET A 180 15.85 8.69 12.12
C MET A 180 16.31 8.10 10.81
N GLY A 181 17.32 7.22 10.84
CA GLY A 181 17.78 6.54 9.64
C GLY A 181 16.67 5.62 9.13
N HIS A 182 16.34 5.68 7.85
CA HIS A 182 15.22 4.97 7.25
C HIS A 182 15.66 4.29 5.95
N CYS A 183 14.99 3.20 5.61
CA CYS A 183 15.11 2.55 4.32
C CYS A 183 13.75 1.91 4.02
N HIS A 184 12.93 2.65 3.28
CA HIS A 184 11.77 2.08 2.61
C HIS A 184 12.28 1.14 1.51
N ILE A 185 11.65 -0.02 1.39
CA ILE A 185 11.97 -1.03 0.36
C ILE A 185 10.63 -1.59 -0.07
N ASP A 186 10.26 -1.48 -1.33
CA ASP A 186 8.94 -1.96 -1.76
C ASP A 186 8.93 -3.48 -1.85
N SER A 187 7.91 -4.10 -1.24
CA SER A 187 7.83 -5.55 -1.15
C SER A 187 7.76 -6.18 -2.55
N ALA A 188 7.01 -5.57 -3.46
CA ALA A 188 7.16 -5.70 -4.91
C ALA A 188 6.54 -4.48 -5.60
N TRP A 189 7.28 -3.87 -6.53
CA TRP A 189 6.85 -2.68 -7.27
C TRP A 189 7.35 -2.72 -8.72
N LEU A 190 8.56 -2.22 -8.97
CA LEU A 190 9.24 -2.27 -10.29
C LEU A 190 10.14 -3.50 -10.46
N TRP A 191 10.09 -4.44 -9.51
CA TRP A 191 10.84 -5.70 -9.45
C TRP A 191 9.99 -6.79 -8.76
N PRO A 192 10.23 -8.08 -9.03
CA PRO A 192 9.52 -9.19 -8.39
C PRO A 192 9.94 -9.36 -6.92
N TYR A 193 9.10 -10.04 -6.12
CA TYR A 193 9.34 -10.31 -4.70
C TYR A 193 10.72 -10.93 -4.41
N GLU A 194 11.23 -11.78 -5.32
CA GLU A 194 12.54 -12.42 -5.20
C GLU A 194 13.71 -11.42 -5.17
N GLU A 195 13.61 -10.28 -5.88
CA GLU A 195 14.65 -9.26 -5.84
C GLU A 195 14.63 -8.49 -4.51
N THR A 196 13.46 -8.32 -3.92
CA THR A 196 13.31 -7.66 -2.62
C THR A 196 14.10 -8.37 -1.52
N ILE A 197 14.17 -9.70 -1.55
CA ILE A 197 15.01 -10.54 -0.66
C ILE A 197 16.45 -10.00 -0.63
N ARG A 198 16.99 -9.70 -1.81
CA ARG A 198 18.36 -9.26 -2.02
C ARG A 198 18.54 -7.79 -1.68
N LYS A 199 17.58 -6.93 -2.06
CA LYS A 199 17.52 -5.51 -1.66
C LYS A 199 17.56 -5.33 -0.15
N CYS A 200 16.79 -6.14 0.59
CA CYS A 200 16.77 -6.16 2.04
C CYS A 200 18.16 -6.49 2.62
N ALA A 201 18.77 -7.59 2.17
CA ALA A 201 20.10 -7.98 2.61
C ALA A 201 21.17 -6.91 2.30
N ARG A 202 21.20 -6.38 1.07
CA ARG A 202 22.13 -5.33 0.60
C ARG A 202 22.01 -4.05 1.43
N SER A 203 20.78 -3.66 1.75
CA SER A 203 20.49 -2.46 2.55
C SER A 203 20.89 -2.65 4.01
N TRP A 204 20.43 -3.72 4.67
CA TRP A 204 20.61 -3.85 6.11
C TRP A 204 22.01 -4.29 6.52
N VAL A 205 22.76 -5.06 5.69
CA VAL A 205 24.17 -5.31 5.98
C VAL A 205 24.96 -3.99 6.01
N THR A 206 24.64 -3.08 5.08
CA THR A 206 25.24 -1.74 5.02
C THR A 206 24.90 -0.92 6.27
N VAL A 207 23.64 -0.96 6.72
CA VAL A 207 23.20 -0.29 7.96
C VAL A 207 23.89 -0.87 9.19
N VAL A 208 24.04 -2.20 9.29
CA VAL A 208 24.75 -2.87 10.40
C VAL A 208 26.21 -2.42 10.47
N ARG A 209 26.94 -2.39 9.34
CA ARG A 209 28.32 -1.86 9.30
C ARG A 209 28.41 -0.37 9.62
N LEU A 210 27.37 0.40 9.30
CA LEU A 210 27.28 1.81 9.67
C LEU A 210 27.04 1.98 11.18
N MET A 211 26.23 1.12 11.80
CA MET A 211 25.96 1.10 13.24
C MET A 211 27.18 0.74 14.09
N GLU A 212 28.04 -0.16 13.61
CA GLU A 212 29.31 -0.54 14.26
C GLU A 212 30.22 0.68 14.45
N ARG A 213 30.26 1.58 13.46
CA ARG A 213 31.15 2.75 13.43
C ARG A 213 30.56 4.00 14.07
N ASN A 214 29.24 4.11 14.13
CA ASN A 214 28.52 5.29 14.61
C ASN A 214 27.62 4.89 15.79
N PRO A 215 28.09 4.89 17.05
CA PRO A 215 27.32 4.39 18.21
C PRO A 215 25.96 5.10 18.45
N GLU A 216 25.85 6.36 18.04
CA GLU A 216 24.61 7.16 18.15
C GLU A 216 23.58 6.85 17.05
N LEU A 217 23.94 6.08 16.01
CA LEU A 217 23.02 5.77 14.91
C LEU A 217 21.85 4.90 15.39
N THR A 218 20.65 5.40 15.12
CA THR A 218 19.36 4.70 15.16
C THR A 218 18.82 4.52 13.75
N PHE A 219 18.16 3.40 13.51
CA PHE A 219 17.54 3.06 12.24
C PHE A 219 16.14 2.48 12.46
N VAL A 220 15.15 2.97 11.72
CA VAL A 220 13.75 2.52 11.75
C VAL A 220 13.44 1.78 10.45
N CYS A 221 12.69 0.69 10.54
CA CYS A 221 12.26 -0.09 9.38
C CYS A 221 10.82 -0.58 9.59
N SER A 222 9.93 -0.16 8.71
CA SER A 222 8.48 -0.40 8.74
C SER A 222 8.07 -1.77 8.22
N GLN A 223 8.82 -2.34 7.29
CA GLN A 223 8.56 -3.68 6.71
C GLN A 223 9.36 -4.77 7.44
N LEU A 224 9.74 -4.54 8.70
CA LEU A 224 10.57 -5.44 9.50
C LEU A 224 9.79 -6.66 10.00
N THR A 225 10.14 -7.93 9.72
CA THR A 225 9.43 -9.14 10.26
C THR A 225 10.01 -10.54 9.82
N LEU A 226 10.01 -11.68 10.61
CA LEU A 226 10.96 -12.88 10.56
C LEU A 226 10.51 -14.37 10.89
N ALA A 227 10.34 -15.31 9.95
CA ALA A 227 9.62 -16.60 10.17
C ALA A 227 10.43 -17.94 10.04
N SER A 228 11.28 -18.34 11.00
CA SER A 228 11.92 -19.69 10.94
C SER A 228 10.89 -20.81 11.07
N VAL A 229 10.43 -21.35 9.94
CA VAL A 229 9.54 -22.53 9.87
C VAL A 229 8.32 -22.33 10.77
N LEU A 230 7.33 -21.60 10.24
CA LEU A 230 6.19 -20.98 10.94
C LEU A 230 6.56 -19.66 11.65
N TRP A 231 5.59 -18.74 11.71
CA TRP A 231 5.60 -17.48 12.47
C TRP A 231 6.34 -16.25 11.90
N GLN A 232 5.74 -15.70 10.82
CA GLN A 232 5.66 -14.29 10.39
C GLN A 232 6.96 -13.48 10.22
N ALA A 233 7.11 -12.42 9.41
CA ALA A 233 6.40 -11.88 8.25
C ALA A 233 7.45 -11.39 7.24
N GLN A 234 7.15 -10.52 6.27
CA GLN A 234 7.77 -10.72 4.96
C GLN A 234 9.28 -10.42 4.81
N GLN A 235 9.74 -9.18 4.97
CA GLN A 235 11.08 -8.83 4.43
C GLN A 235 12.23 -9.42 5.21
N PHE A 236 12.15 -9.44 6.54
CA PHE A 236 13.20 -10.06 7.32
C PHE A 236 13.08 -11.59 7.33
N GLU A 237 11.91 -12.19 7.08
CA GLU A 237 11.79 -13.64 6.90
C GLU A 237 12.66 -14.06 5.73
N TRP A 238 12.58 -13.34 4.62
CA TRP A 238 13.52 -13.53 3.53
C TRP A 238 14.98 -13.39 3.99
N VAL A 239 15.34 -12.34 4.75
CA VAL A 239 16.72 -12.21 5.26
C VAL A 239 17.12 -13.31 6.26
N ARG A 240 16.19 -13.92 6.99
CA ARG A 240 16.46 -14.95 7.99
C ARG A 240 16.46 -16.36 7.43
N CYS A 241 15.67 -16.62 6.38
CA CYS A 241 15.79 -17.79 5.51
C CYS A 241 17.14 -17.78 4.78
N TRP A 242 17.44 -16.69 4.07
CA TRP A 242 18.51 -16.64 3.08
C TRP A 242 19.86 -16.11 3.62
N TYR A 243 19.85 -15.33 4.70
CA TYR A 243 21.05 -14.69 5.28
C TYR A 243 21.07 -14.77 6.84
N PRO A 244 20.96 -15.97 7.45
CA PRO A 244 20.84 -16.12 8.91
C PRO A 244 21.97 -15.48 9.72
N GLY A 245 23.20 -15.41 9.18
CA GLY A 245 24.33 -14.73 9.82
C GLY A 245 24.15 -13.20 9.93
N LEU A 246 23.54 -12.56 8.93
CA LEU A 246 23.13 -11.15 8.99
C LEU A 246 21.98 -10.96 9.98
N TYR A 247 21.02 -11.89 10.00
CA TYR A 247 19.88 -11.80 10.92
C TYR A 247 20.30 -11.73 12.39
N VAL A 248 21.21 -12.60 12.85
CA VAL A 248 21.70 -12.60 14.24
C VAL A 248 22.32 -11.25 14.63
N GLN A 249 23.05 -10.61 13.72
CA GLN A 249 23.59 -9.26 13.94
C GLN A 249 22.47 -8.22 14.08
N ILE A 250 21.39 -8.33 13.30
CA ILE A 250 20.24 -7.44 13.42
C ILE A 250 19.52 -7.66 14.76
N GLN A 251 19.30 -8.89 15.21
CA GLN A 251 18.72 -9.16 16.54
C GLN A 251 19.51 -8.46 17.65
N ASP A 252 20.84 -8.58 17.64
CA ASP A 252 21.73 -7.90 18.59
C ASP A 252 21.51 -6.37 18.57
N TYR A 253 21.46 -5.73 17.41
CA TYR A 253 21.16 -4.29 17.30
C TYR A 253 19.71 -3.91 17.67
N VAL A 254 18.73 -4.82 17.56
CA VAL A 254 17.37 -4.63 18.08
C VAL A 254 17.35 -4.69 19.60
N THR A 255 18.04 -5.66 20.23
CA THR A 255 18.14 -5.70 21.71
C THR A 255 18.81 -4.46 22.28
N LYS A 256 19.83 -3.92 21.58
CA LYS A 256 20.50 -2.64 21.87
C LYS A 256 19.62 -1.40 21.63
N GLY A 257 18.43 -1.55 21.06
CA GLY A 257 17.49 -0.45 20.78
C GLY A 257 17.96 0.51 19.69
N ARG A 258 18.82 0.03 18.78
CA ARG A 258 19.43 0.84 17.71
C ARG A 258 18.86 0.53 16.33
N PHE A 259 18.56 -0.75 16.08
CA PHE A 259 17.69 -1.17 15.00
C PHE A 259 16.27 -1.26 15.57
N ILE A 260 15.33 -0.51 15.01
CA ILE A 260 14.02 -0.28 15.61
C ILE A 260 12.93 -0.82 14.67
N PRO A 261 12.26 -1.92 15.04
CA PRO A 261 10.99 -2.32 14.45
C PRO A 261 9.93 -1.24 14.63
N VAL A 262 9.29 -0.82 13.54
CA VAL A 262 8.13 0.08 13.54
C VAL A 262 7.02 -0.49 12.66
N GLY A 263 5.80 0.06 12.71
CA GLY A 263 4.69 -0.37 11.86
C GLY A 263 3.68 -1.26 12.59
N GLY A 264 4.08 -2.42 13.08
CA GLY A 264 3.14 -3.33 13.78
C GLY A 264 2.24 -4.17 12.84
N THR A 265 2.37 -4.02 11.52
CA THR A 265 1.60 -4.76 10.49
C THR A 265 2.42 -5.89 9.83
N TRP A 266 1.77 -6.69 8.96
CA TRP A 266 2.42 -7.75 8.19
C TRP A 266 3.27 -7.21 7.03
N VAL A 267 2.72 -6.21 6.32
CA VAL A 267 3.40 -5.37 5.33
C VAL A 267 2.99 -3.90 5.52
N GLU A 268 3.61 -2.98 4.80
CA GLU A 268 3.02 -1.66 4.57
C GLU A 268 1.82 -1.82 3.61
N MET A 269 0.65 -2.09 4.20
CA MET A 269 -0.59 -2.39 3.49
C MET A 269 -1.23 -1.14 2.85
N ASP A 270 -2.01 -1.33 1.80
CA ASP A 270 -2.91 -0.26 1.34
C ASP A 270 -3.92 0.15 2.43
N GLY A 271 -4.22 1.44 2.51
CA GLY A 271 -5.00 2.07 3.59
C GLY A 271 -6.50 2.13 3.35
N ASN A 272 -6.98 1.69 2.17
CA ASN A 272 -8.37 1.88 1.71
C ASN A 272 -9.03 0.59 1.22
N LEU A 273 -8.32 -0.25 0.45
CA LEU A 273 -8.87 -1.38 -0.29
C LEU A 273 -8.98 -2.71 0.48
N PRO A 274 -8.11 -3.05 1.46
CA PRO A 274 -8.29 -4.27 2.26
C PRO A 274 -9.57 -4.22 3.10
N SER A 275 -10.23 -5.36 3.30
CA SER A 275 -11.35 -5.44 4.23
C SER A 275 -10.93 -5.17 5.69
N GLY A 276 -11.91 -4.86 6.55
CA GLY A 276 -11.65 -4.61 7.97
C GLY A 276 -10.97 -5.79 8.66
N GLU A 277 -11.39 -7.02 8.34
CA GLU A 277 -10.74 -8.22 8.88
C GLU A 277 -9.30 -8.35 8.35
N SER A 278 -9.05 -8.08 7.07
CA SER A 278 -7.67 -8.03 6.54
C SER A 278 -6.80 -7.01 7.29
N MET A 279 -7.29 -5.81 7.59
CA MET A 279 -6.55 -4.83 8.40
C MET A 279 -6.29 -5.34 9.84
N VAL A 280 -7.26 -6.00 10.48
CA VAL A 280 -7.05 -6.68 11.77
C VAL A 280 -5.99 -7.77 11.65
N ARG A 281 -6.00 -8.55 10.57
CA ARG A 281 -5.01 -9.62 10.33
C ARG A 281 -3.63 -9.06 10.06
N GLN A 282 -3.50 -7.91 9.40
CA GLN A 282 -2.23 -7.19 9.22
C GLN A 282 -1.61 -6.86 10.59
N PHE A 283 -2.35 -6.20 11.49
CA PHE A 283 -1.86 -5.93 12.84
C PHE A 283 -1.66 -7.19 13.69
N LEU A 284 -2.57 -8.17 13.63
CA LEU A 284 -2.45 -9.41 14.41
C LEU A 284 -1.20 -10.21 14.01
N GLN A 285 -0.93 -10.33 12.72
CA GLN A 285 0.23 -11.07 12.22
C GLN A 285 1.53 -10.28 12.45
N GLY A 286 1.52 -8.94 12.33
CA GLY A 286 2.68 -8.09 12.66
C GLY A 286 3.00 -8.02 14.16
N GLN A 287 2.04 -7.67 15.02
CA GLN A 287 2.27 -7.54 16.47
C GLN A 287 2.67 -8.88 17.13
N ARG A 288 1.98 -9.98 16.81
CA ARG A 288 2.33 -11.32 17.32
C ARG A 288 3.76 -11.69 16.96
N PHE A 289 4.15 -11.31 15.75
CA PHE A 289 5.48 -11.55 15.25
C PHE A 289 6.56 -10.80 16.04
N PHE A 290 6.42 -9.47 16.19
CA PHE A 290 7.41 -8.66 16.90
C PHE A 290 7.56 -9.16 18.35
N GLN A 291 6.44 -9.57 18.95
CA GLN A 291 6.42 -10.14 20.29
C GLN A 291 7.22 -11.44 20.37
N GLN A 292 7.09 -12.33 19.38
CA GLN A 292 7.76 -13.63 19.38
C GLN A 292 9.27 -13.56 19.13
N GLN A 293 9.76 -12.68 18.24
CA GLN A 293 11.20 -12.63 17.92
C GLN A 293 12.00 -11.59 18.73
N PHE A 294 11.35 -10.52 19.20
CA PHE A 294 12.03 -9.41 19.89
C PHE A 294 11.49 -9.14 21.29
N GLY A 295 10.43 -9.82 21.71
CA GLY A 295 9.80 -9.60 23.03
C GLY A 295 9.10 -8.25 23.16
N ARG A 296 8.72 -7.60 22.05
CA ARG A 296 8.13 -6.24 22.03
C ARG A 296 6.98 -6.17 21.03
N ILE A 297 6.03 -5.27 21.29
CA ILE A 297 5.00 -4.86 20.33
C ILE A 297 5.25 -3.41 19.93
N CYS A 298 4.87 -3.03 18.71
CA CYS A 298 4.99 -1.64 18.24
C CYS A 298 3.93 -0.76 18.92
N SER A 299 4.32 0.46 19.28
CA SER A 299 3.41 1.50 19.82
C SER A 299 2.87 2.44 18.73
N GLU A 300 3.52 2.37 17.57
CA GLU A 300 3.40 3.24 16.41
C GLU A 300 3.08 2.45 15.14
N PHE A 301 2.07 2.90 14.39
CA PHE A 301 1.86 2.48 13.01
C PHE A 301 2.63 3.42 12.08
N TRP A 302 3.30 2.86 11.08
CA TRP A 302 4.29 3.55 10.27
C TRP A 302 4.03 3.18 8.81
N LEU A 303 3.40 4.10 8.09
CA LEU A 303 2.86 3.88 6.76
C LEU A 303 3.15 5.10 5.87
N PRO A 304 4.44 5.37 5.56
CA PRO A 304 4.85 6.54 4.80
C PRO A 304 4.20 6.63 3.43
N ASP A 305 4.16 5.54 2.65
CA ASP A 305 3.89 5.62 1.20
C ASP A 305 2.51 5.17 0.71
N THR A 306 1.55 5.01 1.62
CA THR A 306 0.21 4.52 1.25
C THR A 306 -0.71 5.59 0.67
N PHE A 307 -1.55 5.19 -0.30
CA PHE A 307 -2.35 6.06 -1.15
C PHE A 307 -3.70 6.45 -0.51
N GLY A 308 -3.64 7.11 0.64
CA GLY A 308 -4.81 7.54 1.43
C GLY A 308 -5.18 6.56 2.54
N TYR A 309 -5.96 7.01 3.53
CA TYR A 309 -6.15 6.27 4.78
C TYR A 309 -7.59 6.29 5.27
N SER A 310 -8.17 5.09 5.42
CA SER A 310 -9.52 4.87 5.94
C SER A 310 -9.76 5.45 7.32
N ALA A 311 -10.94 6.04 7.51
CA ALA A 311 -11.42 6.59 8.78
C ALA A 311 -11.53 5.56 9.93
N GLN A 312 -11.43 4.26 9.65
CA GLN A 312 -11.49 3.21 10.70
C GLN A 312 -10.14 2.94 11.37
N LEU A 313 -9.03 3.30 10.72
CA LEU A 313 -7.68 2.96 11.18
C LEU A 313 -7.36 3.45 12.61
N PRO A 314 -7.85 4.62 13.11
CA PRO A 314 -7.70 4.99 14.51
C PRO A 314 -8.27 3.98 15.51
N GLN A 315 -9.46 3.41 15.26
CA GLN A 315 -10.02 2.36 16.13
C GLN A 315 -9.19 1.09 16.07
N LEU A 316 -8.79 0.66 14.87
CA LEU A 316 -8.01 -0.57 14.65
C LEU A 316 -6.64 -0.50 15.33
N MET A 317 -5.92 0.62 15.16
CA MET A 317 -4.67 0.88 15.87
C MET A 317 -4.86 0.77 17.39
N ARG A 318 -5.89 1.43 17.94
CA ARG A 318 -6.18 1.41 19.38
C ARG A 318 -6.52 0.00 19.90
N GLY A 319 -7.29 -0.78 19.13
CA GLY A 319 -7.57 -2.19 19.43
C GLY A 319 -6.31 -3.07 19.45
N CYS A 320 -5.32 -2.76 18.62
CA CYS A 320 -4.03 -3.46 18.53
C CYS A 320 -2.93 -2.86 19.44
N GLY A 321 -3.28 -1.98 20.37
CA GLY A 321 -2.35 -1.36 21.35
C GLY A 321 -1.53 -0.19 20.80
N ILE A 322 -1.67 0.15 19.52
CA ILE A 322 -0.98 1.25 18.84
C ILE A 322 -1.69 2.57 19.18
N ARG A 323 -0.90 3.61 19.44
CA ARG A 323 -1.40 4.95 19.87
C ARG A 323 -0.82 6.09 19.05
N ARG A 324 0.20 5.81 18.25
CA ARG A 324 0.99 6.76 17.47
C ARG A 324 0.91 6.37 16.00
N PHE A 325 0.93 7.34 15.09
CA PHE A 325 0.85 7.10 13.66
C PHE A 325 1.82 8.01 12.90
N LEU A 326 2.52 7.47 11.90
CA LEU A 326 3.35 8.23 10.97
C LEU A 326 3.05 7.87 9.52
N THR A 327 2.91 8.89 8.68
CA THR A 327 2.67 8.83 7.22
C THR A 327 3.49 9.92 6.51
N GLN A 328 3.69 9.81 5.19
CA GLN A 328 4.29 10.86 4.36
C GLN A 328 3.41 11.28 3.17
N LYS A 329 2.67 10.39 2.50
CA LYS A 329 2.05 10.72 1.19
C LYS A 329 1.07 11.91 1.19
N LEU A 330 0.54 12.37 2.33
CA LEU A 330 -0.33 13.56 2.40
C LEU A 330 0.33 14.89 1.95
N CYS A 331 1.66 14.99 1.77
CA CYS A 331 2.25 16.14 1.05
C CYS A 331 1.91 16.17 -0.45
N TRP A 332 1.50 15.04 -1.04
CA TRP A 332 1.33 14.90 -2.48
C TRP A 332 -0.10 15.25 -2.95
N ASN A 333 -0.94 15.81 -2.07
CA ASN A 333 -2.22 16.38 -2.46
C ASN A 333 -2.04 17.44 -3.56
N LEU A 334 -2.74 17.26 -4.68
CA LEU A 334 -2.63 18.14 -5.85
C LEU A 334 -3.16 19.56 -5.60
N VAL A 335 -4.20 19.69 -4.75
CA VAL A 335 -4.96 20.94 -4.63
C VAL A 335 -4.81 21.54 -3.23
N ASN A 336 -5.08 20.75 -2.19
CA ASN A 336 -5.16 21.22 -0.82
C ASN A 336 -3.97 20.73 0.01
N THR A 337 -3.07 21.64 0.37
CA THR A 337 -2.04 21.35 1.38
C THR A 337 -2.71 20.99 2.71
N PHE A 338 -2.42 19.79 3.22
CA PHE A 338 -2.99 19.32 4.49
C PHE A 338 -2.64 20.27 5.66
N PRO A 339 -3.59 20.59 6.56
CA PRO A 339 -3.44 21.72 7.49
C PRO A 339 -2.52 21.47 8.69
N HIS A 340 -2.14 20.23 8.98
CA HIS A 340 -1.38 19.86 10.18
C HIS A 340 -0.25 18.87 9.90
N HIS A 341 0.89 19.02 10.56
CA HIS A 341 1.94 18.00 10.63
C HIS A 341 1.92 17.23 11.96
N THR A 342 1.30 17.77 13.01
CA THR A 342 1.08 17.04 14.27
C THR A 342 -0.34 17.27 14.77
N PHE A 343 -1.12 16.21 14.87
CA PHE A 343 -2.54 16.28 15.20
C PHE A 343 -3.05 14.98 15.83
N PHE A 344 -4.19 15.04 16.52
CA PHE A 344 -4.95 13.85 16.85
C PHE A 344 -5.78 13.41 15.64
N TRP A 345 -5.62 12.16 15.21
CA TRP A 345 -6.50 11.57 14.22
C TRP A 345 -7.58 10.76 14.93
N GLU A 346 -8.84 11.14 14.70
CA GLU A 346 -10.05 10.54 15.26
C GLU A 346 -10.80 9.72 14.20
N GLY A 347 -11.10 8.47 14.54
CA GLY A 347 -11.90 7.58 13.70
C GLY A 347 -13.41 7.79 13.87
N ILE A 348 -14.22 7.10 13.06
CA ILE A 348 -15.69 7.27 13.07
C ILE A 348 -16.38 6.91 14.40
N ASP A 349 -15.68 6.19 15.29
CA ASP A 349 -16.15 5.80 16.63
C ASP A 349 -15.71 6.77 17.75
N GLY A 350 -14.88 7.78 17.42
CA GLY A 350 -14.24 8.67 18.39
C GLY A 350 -12.90 8.16 18.95
N SER A 351 -12.38 7.01 18.51
CA SER A 351 -11.04 6.54 18.91
C SER A 351 -9.96 7.45 18.33
N ARG A 352 -9.00 7.87 19.17
CA ARG A 352 -7.92 8.80 18.80
C ARG A 352 -6.52 8.19 18.86
N VAL A 353 -5.70 8.52 17.87
CA VAL A 353 -4.25 8.31 17.84
C VAL A 353 -3.51 9.63 17.61
N LEU A 354 -2.26 9.74 18.09
CA LEU A 354 -1.40 10.89 17.79
C LEU A 354 -0.71 10.65 16.44
N ALA A 355 -1.07 11.46 15.43
CA ALA A 355 -0.47 11.42 14.10
C ALA A 355 0.65 12.46 13.98
N HIS A 356 1.78 12.06 13.39
CA HIS A 356 2.82 12.96 12.93
C HIS A 356 3.16 12.69 11.46
N PHE A 357 3.26 13.76 10.69
CA PHE A 357 3.52 13.75 9.26
C PHE A 357 4.78 14.59 9.00
N PRO A 358 5.94 14.00 8.61
CA PRO A 358 7.21 14.72 8.58
C PRO A 358 7.20 15.93 7.61
N PRO A 359 7.46 17.16 8.09
CA PRO A 359 7.37 18.38 7.25
C PRO A 359 8.42 18.53 6.14
N GLY A 360 9.34 17.58 5.99
CA GLY A 360 10.33 17.58 4.90
C GLY A 360 9.74 17.28 3.52
N ASP A 361 8.51 16.78 3.47
CA ASP A 361 7.82 16.23 2.28
C ASP A 361 8.52 15.02 1.64
N SER A 362 9.36 14.30 2.38
CA SER A 362 10.07 13.10 1.93
C SER A 362 10.48 12.22 3.10
N TYR A 363 10.41 10.90 2.92
CA TYR A 363 10.96 9.90 3.85
C TYR A 363 12.37 9.41 3.47
N GLY A 364 12.98 10.01 2.45
CA GLY A 364 14.28 9.64 1.87
C GLY A 364 15.27 10.82 1.80
N MET A 365 15.39 11.58 2.90
CA MET A 365 16.23 12.79 2.94
C MET A 365 17.74 12.49 3.00
N ASN A 366 18.55 13.46 2.57
CA ASN A 366 20.02 13.37 2.50
C ASN A 366 20.76 14.03 3.68
N GLY A 367 20.04 14.66 4.61
CA GLY A 367 20.63 15.42 5.70
C GLY A 367 21.32 16.71 5.24
N ARG A 368 20.83 17.36 4.17
CA ARG A 368 21.31 18.67 3.73
C ARG A 368 20.73 19.79 4.57
N VAL A 369 21.41 20.94 4.65
CA VAL A 369 20.92 22.12 5.39
C VAL A 369 19.57 22.60 4.83
N GLU A 370 19.42 22.60 3.51
CA GLU A 370 18.16 22.92 2.83
C GLU A 370 16.97 22.09 3.35
N GLU A 371 17.15 20.76 3.46
CA GLU A 371 16.12 19.83 3.92
C GLU A 371 15.72 20.10 5.38
N MET A 372 16.70 20.40 6.24
CA MET A 372 16.44 20.72 7.65
C MET A 372 15.70 22.06 7.79
N LEU A 373 16.12 23.09 7.05
CA LEU A 373 15.45 24.40 7.02
C LEU A 373 14.05 24.29 6.43
N LYS A 374 13.87 23.51 5.35
CA LYS A 374 12.57 23.19 4.76
C LYS A 374 11.63 22.55 5.78
N THR A 375 12.12 21.58 6.56
CA THR A 375 11.32 20.92 7.62
C THR A 375 10.78 21.94 8.63
N VAL A 376 11.60 22.86 9.12
CA VAL A 376 11.12 23.94 10.02
C VAL A 376 10.17 24.90 9.30
N LYS A 377 10.48 25.25 8.05
CA LYS A 377 9.68 26.18 7.23
C LYS A 377 8.29 25.63 6.91
N ASN A 378 8.15 24.33 6.65
CA ASN A 378 6.91 23.71 6.22
C ASN A 378 5.96 23.34 7.36
N ASN A 379 6.49 23.09 8.57
CA ASN A 379 5.68 22.81 9.75
C ASN A 379 4.50 23.81 9.87
N LYS A 380 3.28 23.29 9.92
CA LYS A 380 2.02 24.05 9.97
C LYS A 380 1.61 24.34 11.42
N ASP A 381 2.04 23.52 12.37
CA ASP A 381 1.71 23.63 13.80
C ASP A 381 2.73 24.47 14.58
N LYS A 382 3.34 25.45 13.91
CA LYS A 382 4.27 26.41 14.52
C LYS A 382 3.62 27.15 15.67
N GLY A 383 4.37 27.33 16.75
CA GLY A 383 3.86 27.93 17.99
C GLY A 383 2.98 27.01 18.84
N ARG A 384 2.73 25.77 18.38
CA ARG A 384 2.11 24.68 19.16
C ARG A 384 3.07 23.53 19.41
N VAL A 385 3.89 23.19 18.43
CA VAL A 385 4.96 22.19 18.55
C VAL A 385 6.31 22.75 18.09
N ASN A 386 7.36 22.40 18.85
CA ASN A 386 8.76 22.76 18.53
C ASN A 386 9.63 21.55 18.12
N HIS A 387 8.97 20.44 17.78
CA HIS A 387 9.58 19.15 17.44
C HIS A 387 9.08 18.66 16.06
N SER A 388 9.93 18.00 15.28
CA SER A 388 9.53 17.34 14.02
C SER A 388 10.41 16.15 13.67
N ALA A 389 9.87 15.17 12.95
CA ALA A 389 10.62 14.08 12.35
C ALA A 389 11.41 14.52 11.12
N VAL A 390 12.55 13.87 10.89
CA VAL A 390 13.19 13.73 9.57
C VAL A 390 13.56 12.25 9.39
N LEU A 391 13.19 11.69 8.24
CA LEU A 391 13.59 10.33 7.86
C LEU A 391 14.63 10.42 6.75
N PHE A 392 15.77 9.75 6.92
CA PHE A 392 16.93 9.93 6.05
C PHE A 392 17.54 8.62 5.57
N GLY A 393 18.06 8.61 4.35
CA GLY A 393 18.54 7.42 3.66
C GLY A 393 17.84 7.19 2.33
N PHE A 394 18.39 6.31 1.50
CA PHE A 394 17.75 5.92 0.24
C PHE A 394 16.60 4.94 0.50
N GLY A 395 15.45 5.21 -0.14
CA GLY A 395 14.19 4.47 0.00
C GLY A 395 13.76 3.77 -1.29
N ASP A 396 12.49 3.39 -1.36
CA ASP A 396 11.76 2.76 -2.47
C ASP A 396 12.42 1.46 -2.97
N GLY A 397 13.51 1.58 -3.73
CA GLY A 397 14.38 0.46 -4.11
C GLY A 397 15.35 -0.01 -3.01
N GLY A 398 15.46 0.76 -1.91
CA GLY A 398 16.31 0.48 -0.76
C GLY A 398 17.62 1.26 -0.72
N GLY A 399 18.66 0.65 -0.17
CA GLY A 399 19.96 1.27 0.08
C GLY A 399 20.10 1.77 1.52
N GLY A 400 19.23 2.68 1.98
CA GLY A 400 19.25 3.23 3.35
C GLY A 400 20.36 4.27 3.58
N PRO A 401 20.65 4.67 4.83
CA PRO A 401 21.56 5.78 5.13
C PRO A 401 23.03 5.57 4.73
N THR A 402 23.77 6.66 4.53
CA THR A 402 25.22 6.71 4.26
C THR A 402 25.99 7.36 5.40
N GLN A 403 27.30 7.14 5.47
CA GLN A 403 28.18 7.86 6.40
C GLN A 403 28.12 9.39 6.19
N LYS A 404 28.03 9.85 4.94
CA LYS A 404 27.96 11.28 4.60
C LYS A 404 26.72 11.96 5.20
N MET A 405 25.56 11.30 5.18
CA MET A 405 24.34 11.80 5.84
C MET A 405 24.55 12.01 7.35
N LEU A 406 25.21 11.06 8.02
CA LEU A 406 25.49 11.16 9.46
C LEU A 406 26.50 12.25 9.78
N ASP A 407 27.54 12.38 8.95
CA ASP A 407 28.57 13.39 9.15
C ASP A 407 28.01 14.81 8.96
N ARG A 408 27.07 15.00 8.02
CA ARG A 408 26.28 16.25 7.92
C ARG A 408 25.48 16.54 9.19
N MET A 409 24.66 15.59 9.65
CA MET A 409 23.85 15.76 10.86
C MET A 409 24.69 16.01 12.11
N LYS A 410 25.90 15.43 12.18
CA LYS A 410 26.84 15.66 13.28
C LYS A 410 27.31 17.11 13.37
N ARG A 411 27.51 17.79 12.22
CA ARG A 411 27.78 19.25 12.19
C ARG A 411 26.52 20.06 12.51
N MET A 412 25.35 19.63 12.05
CA MET A 412 24.07 20.29 12.31
C MET A 412 23.47 19.99 13.72
N ARG A 413 24.20 19.29 14.60
CA ARG A 413 23.68 18.84 15.91
C ARG A 413 23.09 19.98 16.73
N ASP A 414 23.87 21.04 16.87
CA ASP A 414 23.51 22.27 17.57
C ASP A 414 24.42 23.41 17.07
N THR A 415 24.36 23.68 15.76
CA THR A 415 25.06 24.81 15.14
C THR A 415 24.13 26.01 15.07
N ASP A 416 24.59 27.15 15.59
CA ASP A 416 23.87 28.42 15.57
C ASP A 416 23.45 28.82 14.13
N GLY A 417 22.19 29.22 14.00
CA GLY A 417 21.50 29.51 12.74
C GLY A 417 20.79 28.32 12.09
N LEU A 418 21.02 27.09 12.56
CA LEU A 418 20.36 25.88 12.06
C LEU A 418 19.41 25.29 13.12
N PRO A 419 18.35 24.55 12.75
CA PRO A 419 17.62 23.73 13.72
C PRO A 419 18.54 22.72 14.40
N ARG A 420 18.21 22.34 15.64
CA ARG A 420 18.96 21.30 16.36
C ARG A 420 18.61 19.93 15.77
N VAL A 421 19.58 19.27 15.14
CA VAL A 421 19.38 17.95 14.52
C VAL A 421 19.91 16.85 15.44
N GLN A 422 19.04 16.02 16.01
CA GLN A 422 19.44 14.91 16.87
C GLN A 422 19.02 13.55 16.29
N LEU A 423 19.93 12.58 16.35
CA LEU A 423 19.61 11.18 16.07
C LEU A 423 18.66 10.66 17.16
N SER A 424 17.50 10.17 16.75
CA SER A 424 16.35 9.92 17.62
C SER A 424 15.74 8.54 17.40
N THR A 425 14.81 8.16 18.27
CA THR A 425 13.88 7.06 18.07
C THR A 425 12.46 7.61 17.83
N PRO A 426 11.52 6.81 17.28
CA PRO A 426 10.10 7.18 17.22
C PRO A 426 9.56 7.51 18.61
N ASP A 427 9.89 6.68 19.61
CA ASP A 427 9.45 6.88 20.99
C ASP A 427 9.90 8.23 21.58
N ARG A 428 11.15 8.66 21.31
CA ARG A 428 11.64 9.98 21.74
C ARG A 428 10.93 11.15 21.04
N LEU A 429 10.57 10.99 19.77
CA LEU A 429 9.80 11.99 19.02
C LEU A 429 8.39 12.08 19.59
N PHE A 430 7.64 10.98 19.60
CA PHE A 430 6.25 10.97 20.05
C PHE A 430 6.13 11.34 21.52
N SER A 431 7.05 10.93 22.40
CA SER A 431 7.05 11.36 23.81
C SER A 431 7.32 12.87 23.99
N ALA A 432 7.94 13.55 23.03
CA ALA A 432 8.06 15.01 23.03
C ALA A 432 6.75 15.66 22.56
N LEU A 433 6.19 15.18 21.44
CA LEU A 433 4.90 15.66 20.91
C LEU A 433 3.72 15.41 21.88
N GLU A 434 3.76 14.33 22.66
CA GLU A 434 2.78 13.99 23.71
C GLU A 434 2.76 15.01 24.86
N GLN A 435 3.89 15.70 25.15
CA GLN A 435 3.94 16.76 26.16
C GLN A 435 3.21 18.03 25.71
N GLU A 436 3.17 18.28 24.39
CA GLU A 436 2.50 19.42 23.76
C GLU A 436 1.03 19.09 23.37
N SER A 437 0.55 17.88 23.70
CA SER A 437 -0.73 17.31 23.23
C SER A 437 -1.97 18.18 23.45
N SER A 438 -2.03 18.97 24.53
CA SER A 438 -3.15 19.88 24.81
C SER A 438 -3.32 21.02 23.81
N GLN A 439 -2.33 21.25 22.93
CA GLN A 439 -2.32 22.32 21.93
C GLN A 439 -2.65 21.84 20.51
N LEU A 440 -2.77 20.51 20.31
CA LEU A 440 -2.93 19.90 19.00
C LEU A 440 -4.37 19.97 18.48
N CYS A 441 -4.53 20.17 17.17
CA CYS A 441 -5.82 20.01 16.51
C CYS A 441 -6.23 18.53 16.43
N THR A 442 -7.53 18.30 16.20
CA THR A 442 -8.07 16.96 15.87
C THR A 442 -8.59 16.96 14.44
N TRP A 443 -8.23 15.94 13.66
CA TRP A 443 -8.83 15.62 12.36
C TRP A 443 -9.75 14.42 12.53
N VAL A 444 -11.01 14.54 12.12
CA VAL A 444 -12.03 13.50 12.27
C VAL A 444 -12.34 12.90 10.89
N GLY A 445 -12.33 11.58 10.78
CA GLY A 445 -12.67 10.86 9.55
C GLY A 445 -11.45 10.42 8.73
N GLU A 446 -11.64 10.28 7.40
CA GLU A 446 -10.61 9.78 6.49
C GLU A 446 -9.48 10.81 6.25
N LEU A 447 -8.26 10.31 6.04
CA LEU A 447 -7.16 11.11 5.50
C LEU A 447 -7.10 10.84 3.99
N PHE A 448 -7.95 11.55 3.25
CA PHE A 448 -8.06 11.43 1.79
C PHE A 448 -6.79 11.99 1.12
N LEU A 449 -6.22 11.21 0.20
CA LEU A 449 -5.12 11.63 -0.68
C LEU A 449 -5.73 12.12 -2.00
N GLU A 450 -5.37 13.31 -2.44
CA GLU A 450 -5.93 13.93 -3.66
C GLU A 450 -5.19 13.53 -4.94
N LEU A 451 -4.61 12.33 -4.95
CA LEU A 451 -3.70 11.82 -5.97
C LEU A 451 -3.75 10.28 -5.96
N HIS A 452 -3.41 9.64 -7.08
CA HIS A 452 -3.46 8.18 -7.26
C HIS A 452 -4.88 7.57 -7.16
N ASN A 453 -5.94 8.34 -7.45
CA ASN A 453 -7.34 7.86 -7.40
C ASN A 453 -7.68 6.78 -8.45
N GLY A 454 -6.86 6.63 -9.50
CA GLY A 454 -7.01 5.56 -10.51
C GLY A 454 -6.69 4.17 -9.94
N THR A 455 -5.91 4.10 -8.87
CA THR A 455 -5.58 2.84 -8.18
C THR A 455 -6.78 2.08 -7.62
N TYR A 456 -7.93 2.75 -7.42
CA TYR A 456 -9.17 2.08 -6.99
C TYR A 456 -9.76 1.16 -8.09
N THR A 457 -9.36 1.38 -9.35
CA THR A 457 -9.94 0.74 -10.55
C THR A 457 -8.90 -0.05 -11.36
N SER A 458 -7.66 0.44 -11.46
CA SER A 458 -6.53 -0.25 -12.12
C SER A 458 -6.39 -1.71 -11.64
N GLN A 459 -5.95 -2.62 -12.52
CA GLN A 459 -5.79 -4.05 -12.19
C GLN A 459 -7.03 -4.70 -11.51
N ALA A 460 -8.23 -4.52 -12.09
CA ALA A 460 -9.49 -5.03 -11.55
C ALA A 460 -9.50 -6.54 -11.18
N GLN A 461 -8.66 -7.36 -11.84
CA GLN A 461 -8.51 -8.78 -11.49
C GLN A 461 -7.80 -9.00 -10.15
N ILE A 462 -6.86 -8.13 -9.75
CA ILE A 462 -6.24 -8.16 -8.41
C ILE A 462 -7.27 -7.79 -7.35
N LYS A 463 -8.05 -6.72 -7.56
CA LYS A 463 -9.14 -6.29 -6.67
C LYS A 463 -10.16 -7.40 -6.43
N LYS A 464 -10.60 -8.04 -7.52
CA LYS A 464 -11.49 -9.23 -7.48
C LYS A 464 -10.83 -10.40 -6.74
N GLY A 465 -9.58 -10.71 -7.06
CA GLY A 465 -8.79 -11.76 -6.42
C GLY A 465 -8.68 -11.60 -4.92
N ASN A 466 -8.36 -10.39 -4.44
CA ASN A 466 -8.32 -10.05 -3.02
C ASN A 466 -9.67 -10.35 -2.35
N ARG A 467 -10.75 -9.73 -2.82
CA ARG A 467 -12.06 -9.82 -2.16
C ARG A 467 -12.66 -11.24 -2.18
N GLU A 468 -12.41 -12.01 -3.25
CA GLU A 468 -12.77 -13.42 -3.29
C GLU A 468 -11.98 -14.24 -2.27
N CYS A 469 -10.67 -14.00 -2.13
CA CYS A 469 -9.83 -14.71 -1.16
C CYS A 469 -10.16 -14.32 0.29
N GLU A 470 -10.47 -13.05 0.57
CA GLU A 470 -10.98 -12.60 1.88
C GLU A 470 -12.23 -13.36 2.29
N ARG A 471 -13.19 -13.50 1.36
CA ARG A 471 -14.42 -14.28 1.59
C ARG A 471 -14.14 -15.76 1.82
N ILE A 472 -13.27 -16.37 1.01
CA ILE A 472 -12.90 -17.79 1.16
C ILE A 472 -12.25 -18.04 2.52
N LEU A 473 -11.30 -17.20 2.95
CA LEU A 473 -10.64 -17.37 4.25
C LEU A 473 -11.60 -17.15 5.42
N HIS A 474 -12.51 -16.16 5.33
CA HIS A 474 -13.62 -16.01 6.28
C HIS A 474 -14.46 -17.28 6.38
N ASP A 475 -14.96 -17.79 5.24
CA ASP A 475 -15.86 -18.93 5.20
C ASP A 475 -15.17 -20.21 5.73
N VAL A 476 -13.90 -20.44 5.39
CA VAL A 476 -13.09 -21.56 5.90
C VAL A 476 -12.88 -21.47 7.40
N GLU A 477 -12.56 -20.29 7.96
CA GLU A 477 -12.35 -20.14 9.40
C GLU A 477 -13.65 -20.33 10.19
N VAL A 478 -14.76 -19.79 9.71
CA VAL A 478 -16.10 -19.99 10.29
C VAL A 478 -16.44 -21.49 10.32
N LEU A 479 -16.32 -22.17 9.19
CA LEU A 479 -16.67 -23.60 9.09
C LEU A 479 -15.71 -24.47 9.91
N SER A 480 -14.42 -24.15 9.92
CA SER A 480 -13.42 -24.87 10.74
C SER A 480 -13.64 -24.67 12.24
N ALA A 481 -14.03 -23.46 12.67
CA ALA A 481 -14.36 -23.17 14.06
C ALA A 481 -15.63 -23.92 14.51
N LEU A 482 -16.65 -23.95 13.67
CA LEU A 482 -17.88 -24.73 13.92
C LEU A 482 -17.60 -26.24 13.95
N ALA A 483 -16.77 -26.75 13.03
CA ALA A 483 -16.37 -28.16 13.00
C ALA A 483 -15.63 -28.57 14.28
N LEU A 484 -14.66 -27.75 14.73
CA LEU A 484 -13.97 -27.95 16.00
C LEU A 484 -14.94 -27.90 17.20
N ALA A 485 -15.87 -26.95 17.21
CA ALA A 485 -16.81 -26.76 18.32
C ALA A 485 -17.86 -27.88 18.45
N ARG A 486 -18.24 -28.53 17.35
CA ARG A 486 -19.12 -29.72 17.35
C ARG A 486 -18.47 -30.94 18.00
N GLY A 487 -17.14 -30.98 18.05
CA GLY A 487 -16.36 -32.11 18.55
C GLY A 487 -16.23 -33.26 17.54
N GLY A 488 -15.23 -34.12 17.74
CA GLY A 488 -14.87 -35.20 16.83
C GLY A 488 -13.35 -35.29 16.66
N GLU A 489 -12.90 -35.86 15.55
CA GLU A 489 -11.47 -35.96 15.20
C GLU A 489 -10.93 -34.75 14.43
N PHE A 490 -11.80 -33.80 14.03
CA PHE A 490 -11.41 -32.62 13.26
C PHE A 490 -10.45 -31.71 14.02
N GLN A 491 -9.35 -31.33 13.37
CA GLN A 491 -8.36 -30.40 13.91
C GLN A 491 -8.44 -29.09 13.13
N TYR A 492 -8.54 -27.97 13.84
CA TYR A 492 -8.54 -26.66 13.18
C TYR A 492 -7.21 -26.44 12.44
N PRO A 493 -7.22 -26.10 11.13
CA PRO A 493 -6.02 -26.09 10.29
C PRO A 493 -5.18 -24.82 10.50
N VAL A 494 -4.71 -24.58 11.74
CA VAL A 494 -4.00 -23.35 12.18
C VAL A 494 -2.84 -23.00 11.25
N VAL A 495 -2.03 -24.00 10.89
CA VAL A 495 -0.81 -23.82 10.08
C VAL A 495 -1.15 -23.35 8.67
N GLU A 496 -2.11 -24.01 8.02
CA GLU A 496 -2.44 -23.73 6.63
C GLU A 496 -3.25 -22.44 6.50
N LEU A 497 -4.29 -22.24 7.32
CA LEU A 497 -5.03 -20.97 7.36
C LEU A 497 -4.11 -19.77 7.56
N GLN A 498 -3.15 -19.90 8.47
CA GLN A 498 -2.14 -18.86 8.66
C GLN A 498 -1.29 -18.64 7.39
N ARG A 499 -0.85 -19.70 6.72
CA ARG A 499 -0.07 -19.61 5.48
C ARG A 499 -0.86 -18.87 4.39
N LEU A 500 -2.15 -19.21 4.22
CA LEU A 500 -3.03 -18.58 3.24
C LEU A 500 -3.34 -17.11 3.57
N TRP A 501 -3.60 -16.79 4.84
CA TRP A 501 -3.77 -15.39 5.28
C TRP A 501 -2.53 -14.57 4.93
N ARG A 502 -1.34 -15.05 5.25
CA ARG A 502 -0.08 -14.34 4.95
C ARG A 502 0.12 -14.08 3.46
N LEU A 503 -0.24 -15.07 2.63
CA LEU A 503 -0.16 -14.97 1.18
C LEU A 503 -1.14 -13.93 0.64
N LEU A 504 -2.34 -13.83 1.23
CA LEU A 504 -3.29 -12.75 0.95
C LEU A 504 -2.76 -11.39 1.40
N LEU A 505 -2.29 -11.28 2.65
CA LEU A 505 -1.78 -10.03 3.23
C LEU A 505 -0.53 -9.51 2.51
N LEU A 506 0.29 -10.38 1.92
CA LEU A 506 1.42 -9.99 1.07
C LEU A 506 0.94 -9.25 -0.19
N ASN A 507 -0.07 -9.77 -0.87
CA ASN A 507 -0.68 -9.10 -2.03
C ASN A 507 -1.41 -7.80 -1.68
N GLN A 508 -1.63 -7.50 -0.39
CA GLN A 508 -2.22 -6.24 0.09
C GLN A 508 -1.20 -5.13 0.31
N PHE A 509 0.06 -5.34 -0.06
CA PHE A 509 1.07 -4.27 -0.13
C PHE A 509 0.57 -3.10 -0.99
N HIS A 510 0.95 -1.87 -0.62
CA HIS A 510 0.41 -0.63 -1.20
C HIS A 510 0.74 -0.39 -2.68
N ASP A 511 1.64 -1.15 -3.32
CA ASP A 511 1.73 -1.18 -4.80
C ASP A 511 1.05 -2.37 -5.48
N VAL A 512 0.85 -3.47 -4.76
CA VAL A 512 0.33 -4.71 -5.35
C VAL A 512 -1.18 -4.66 -5.47
N LEU A 513 -1.89 -4.42 -4.36
CA LEU A 513 -3.36 -4.33 -4.36
C LEU A 513 -3.85 -3.08 -5.11
N PRO A 514 -3.25 -1.89 -4.93
CA PRO A 514 -3.54 -0.70 -5.74
C PRO A 514 -3.22 -0.84 -7.24
N GLY A 515 -2.42 -1.84 -7.63
CA GLY A 515 -2.27 -2.24 -9.04
C GLY A 515 -1.22 -1.44 -9.81
N SER A 516 -0.23 -0.89 -9.10
CA SER A 516 0.79 0.04 -9.56
C SER A 516 2.17 -0.62 -9.82
N CYS A 517 2.19 -1.94 -10.01
CA CYS A 517 3.39 -2.74 -10.17
C CYS A 517 3.57 -3.28 -11.60
N ILE A 518 4.77 -3.76 -11.93
CA ILE A 518 5.07 -4.35 -13.25
C ILE A 518 4.32 -5.67 -13.47
N GLN A 519 4.14 -6.06 -14.75
CA GLN A 519 3.43 -7.28 -15.15
C GLN A 519 3.87 -8.54 -14.38
N LEU A 520 5.17 -8.72 -14.12
CA LEU A 520 5.69 -9.87 -13.37
C LEU A 520 5.08 -9.98 -11.96
N VAL A 521 4.88 -8.85 -11.27
CA VAL A 521 4.28 -8.79 -9.93
C VAL A 521 2.78 -9.07 -10.00
N VAL A 522 2.09 -8.58 -11.04
CA VAL A 522 0.68 -8.91 -11.31
C VAL A 522 0.52 -10.42 -11.53
N GLU A 523 1.40 -11.04 -12.31
CA GLU A 523 1.42 -12.48 -12.53
C GLU A 523 1.67 -13.28 -11.23
N ASP A 524 2.62 -12.84 -10.40
CA ASP A 524 2.87 -13.43 -9.08
C ASP A 524 1.62 -13.34 -8.18
N ALA A 525 1.02 -12.16 -8.07
CA ALA A 525 -0.16 -11.93 -7.25
C ALA A 525 -1.36 -12.78 -7.70
N LEU A 526 -1.58 -12.92 -9.01
CA LEU A 526 -2.63 -13.78 -9.56
C LEU A 526 -2.39 -15.26 -9.29
N ARG A 527 -1.13 -15.75 -9.35
CA ARG A 527 -0.80 -17.14 -8.96
C ARG A 527 -1.07 -17.38 -7.47
N TYR A 528 -0.72 -16.42 -6.60
CA TYR A 528 -0.99 -16.49 -5.17
C TYR A 528 -2.50 -16.55 -4.84
N TYR A 529 -3.34 -15.76 -5.53
CA TYR A 529 -4.79 -15.87 -5.37
C TYR A 529 -5.36 -17.22 -5.84
N GLN A 530 -4.81 -17.80 -6.93
CA GLN A 530 -5.22 -19.14 -7.38
C GLN A 530 -4.86 -20.22 -6.33
N GLU A 531 -3.70 -20.10 -5.69
CA GLU A 531 -3.28 -20.99 -4.62
C GLU A 531 -4.21 -20.92 -3.40
N ILE A 532 -4.57 -19.70 -2.96
CA ILE A 532 -5.50 -19.49 -1.85
C ILE A 532 -6.89 -20.05 -2.16
N ARG A 533 -7.38 -19.87 -3.39
CA ARG A 533 -8.66 -20.45 -3.83
C ARG A 533 -8.64 -21.97 -3.78
N LYS A 534 -7.56 -22.61 -4.24
CA LYS A 534 -7.41 -24.07 -4.24
C LYS A 534 -7.37 -24.62 -2.82
N ALA A 535 -6.39 -24.17 -2.02
CA ALA A 535 -6.21 -24.67 -0.66
C ALA A 535 -7.41 -24.31 0.24
N GLY A 536 -8.00 -23.12 0.06
CA GLY A 536 -9.22 -22.71 0.74
C GLY A 536 -10.42 -23.60 0.41
N ALA A 537 -10.60 -24.00 -0.86
CA ALA A 537 -11.66 -24.94 -1.24
C ALA A 537 -11.45 -26.34 -0.63
N GLU A 538 -10.21 -26.83 -0.59
CA GLU A 538 -9.85 -28.11 0.05
C GLU A 538 -10.17 -28.10 1.56
N LEU A 539 -9.76 -27.05 2.28
CA LEU A 539 -10.08 -26.87 3.71
C LEU A 539 -11.58 -26.66 3.95
N GLN A 540 -12.28 -25.96 3.06
CA GLN A 540 -13.72 -25.77 3.13
C GLN A 540 -14.44 -27.12 3.00
N GLU A 541 -14.05 -27.95 2.03
CA GLU A 541 -14.64 -29.29 1.85
C GLU A 541 -14.38 -30.19 3.06
N GLU A 542 -13.17 -30.13 3.65
CA GLU A 542 -12.84 -30.88 4.87
C GLU A 542 -13.73 -30.48 6.06
N ALA A 543 -13.85 -29.18 6.34
CA ALA A 543 -14.70 -28.66 7.42
C ALA A 543 -16.19 -29.00 7.20
N VAL A 544 -16.68 -28.87 5.96
CA VAL A 544 -18.07 -29.23 5.59
C VAL A 544 -18.31 -30.74 5.71
N ARG A 545 -17.35 -31.58 5.31
CA ARG A 545 -17.44 -33.03 5.47
C ARG A 545 -17.49 -33.43 6.94
N SER A 546 -16.71 -32.77 7.80
CA SER A 546 -16.78 -32.99 9.26
C SER A 546 -18.08 -32.51 9.89
N LEU A 547 -18.66 -31.40 9.41
CA LEU A 547 -19.91 -30.86 9.94
C LEU A 547 -21.15 -31.62 9.46
N CYS A 548 -21.15 -32.07 8.21
CA CYS A 548 -22.37 -32.49 7.52
C CYS A 548 -22.26 -33.86 6.83
N GLY A 549 -21.16 -34.60 6.97
CA GLY A 549 -20.98 -35.91 6.34
C GLY A 549 -22.09 -36.92 6.67
N GLU A 550 -22.65 -36.89 7.88
CA GLU A 550 -23.81 -37.70 8.27
C GLU A 550 -25.09 -37.28 7.55
N LEU A 551 -25.30 -35.97 7.35
CA LEU A 551 -26.46 -35.39 6.66
C LEU A 551 -26.42 -35.62 5.14
N LEU A 552 -25.24 -35.94 4.61
CA LEU A 552 -24.98 -36.28 3.22
C LEU A 552 -25.06 -37.80 2.93
N GLN A 553 -25.33 -38.64 3.94
CA GLN A 553 -25.53 -40.07 3.69
C GLN A 553 -26.84 -40.31 2.95
N PRO A 554 -26.84 -41.10 1.85
CA PRO A 554 -28.06 -41.41 1.12
C PRO A 554 -28.95 -42.34 1.96
N HIS A 555 -29.99 -41.78 2.57
CA HIS A 555 -31.12 -42.57 3.05
C HIS A 555 -31.98 -43.02 1.86
N SER A 556 -32.52 -44.24 1.96
CA SER A 556 -33.06 -45.02 0.84
C SER A 556 -34.08 -44.30 -0.06
N GLU A 557 -33.87 -44.40 -1.37
CA GLU A 557 -34.88 -44.24 -2.43
C GLU A 557 -35.75 -42.97 -2.39
N SER A 558 -35.17 -41.76 -2.41
CA SER A 558 -35.72 -40.62 -3.20
C SER A 558 -34.87 -39.35 -3.13
N THR A 559 -34.87 -38.62 -4.25
CA THR A 559 -34.38 -37.24 -4.50
C THR A 559 -32.96 -36.85 -4.06
N GLU A 560 -32.20 -36.28 -5.00
CA GLU A 560 -30.89 -35.67 -4.71
C GLU A 560 -31.05 -34.50 -3.74
N SER A 561 -30.47 -34.64 -2.55
CA SER A 561 -30.42 -33.58 -1.54
C SER A 561 -29.24 -32.66 -1.78
N THR A 562 -29.50 -31.38 -2.02
CA THR A 562 -28.43 -30.36 -2.02
C THR A 562 -28.35 -29.74 -0.63
N LEU A 563 -27.19 -29.81 0.01
CA LEU A 563 -26.90 -29.09 1.24
C LEU A 563 -26.43 -27.67 0.91
N LEU A 564 -27.04 -26.67 1.52
CA LEU A 564 -26.57 -25.28 1.50
C LEU A 564 -26.13 -24.85 2.89
N LEU A 565 -25.08 -24.02 2.92
CA LEU A 565 -24.51 -23.44 4.13
C LEU A 565 -24.59 -21.92 4.04
N ASN A 566 -24.96 -21.30 5.15
CA ASN A 566 -24.98 -19.86 5.32
C ASN A 566 -23.91 -19.47 6.34
N THR A 567 -22.81 -18.89 5.88
CA THR A 567 -21.71 -18.39 6.72
C THR A 567 -21.94 -16.96 7.22
N LEU A 568 -23.12 -16.37 6.98
CA LEU A 568 -23.45 -15.00 7.39
C LEU A 568 -24.32 -14.97 8.66
N PRO A 569 -24.18 -13.94 9.51
CA PRO A 569 -24.84 -13.85 10.82
C PRO A 569 -26.30 -13.37 10.74
N TRP A 570 -27.00 -13.66 9.63
CA TRP A 570 -28.43 -13.40 9.43
C TRP A 570 -29.05 -14.46 8.51
N ASP A 571 -30.35 -14.66 8.62
CA ASP A 571 -31.12 -15.57 7.76
C ASP A 571 -31.10 -15.08 6.31
N ARG A 572 -30.98 -16.00 5.34
CA ARG A 572 -30.96 -15.68 3.91
C ARG A 572 -31.99 -16.51 3.16
N THR A 573 -32.74 -15.85 2.29
CA THR A 573 -33.68 -16.47 1.35
C THR A 573 -33.26 -16.09 -0.06
N GLU A 574 -32.73 -17.05 -0.83
CA GLU A 574 -32.13 -16.78 -2.14
C GLU A 574 -32.49 -17.85 -3.18
N VAL A 575 -32.40 -17.46 -4.46
CA VAL A 575 -32.61 -18.35 -5.61
C VAL A 575 -31.27 -18.87 -6.10
N ILE A 576 -31.05 -20.17 -5.91
CA ILE A 576 -29.80 -20.87 -6.23
C ILE A 576 -29.97 -21.82 -7.43
N SER A 577 -28.89 -22.02 -8.21
CA SER A 577 -28.81 -23.08 -9.21
C SER A 577 -28.42 -24.41 -8.54
N ARG A 578 -29.05 -25.50 -8.97
CA ARG A 578 -28.76 -26.89 -8.58
C ARG A 578 -28.57 -27.75 -9.82
N THR A 579 -27.43 -28.42 -9.95
CA THR A 579 -27.24 -29.45 -10.97
C THR A 579 -27.94 -30.73 -10.53
N GLY A 580 -28.90 -31.23 -11.32
CA GLY A 580 -29.54 -32.53 -11.08
C GLY A 580 -28.81 -33.69 -11.76
N ALA A 581 -29.26 -34.93 -11.49
CA ALA A 581 -28.68 -36.20 -11.97
C ALA A 581 -28.42 -36.28 -13.49
N THR A 582 -29.20 -35.54 -14.28
CA THR A 582 -29.10 -35.48 -15.75
C THR A 582 -28.12 -34.42 -16.24
N GLY A 583 -27.44 -33.71 -15.34
CA GLY A 583 -26.60 -32.54 -15.65
C GLY A 583 -27.37 -31.24 -15.88
N ALA A 584 -28.71 -31.27 -15.85
CA ALA A 584 -29.54 -30.08 -16.04
C ALA A 584 -29.50 -29.17 -14.80
N GLU A 585 -29.30 -27.87 -15.00
CA GLU A 585 -29.50 -26.88 -13.94
C GLU A 585 -30.99 -26.66 -13.68
N THR A 586 -31.36 -26.67 -12.40
CA THR A 586 -32.69 -26.36 -11.89
C THR A 586 -32.56 -25.27 -10.82
N LEU A 587 -33.51 -24.35 -10.77
CA LEU A 587 -33.52 -23.29 -9.75
C LEU A 587 -34.30 -23.74 -8.51
N ALA A 588 -33.84 -23.33 -7.34
CA ALA A 588 -34.56 -23.49 -6.08
C ALA A 588 -34.52 -22.20 -5.27
N LEU A 589 -35.68 -21.77 -4.75
CA LEU A 589 -35.74 -20.80 -3.66
C LEU A 589 -35.47 -21.56 -2.36
N VAL A 590 -34.52 -21.07 -1.56
CA VAL A 590 -34.10 -21.71 -0.31
C VAL A 590 -33.89 -20.67 0.76
N THR A 591 -34.44 -20.93 1.95
CA THR A 591 -34.14 -20.18 3.17
C THR A 591 -33.14 -20.98 4.02
N ALA A 592 -32.02 -20.37 4.37
CA ALA A 592 -31.04 -20.92 5.31
C ALA A 592 -30.89 -19.97 6.53
N PRO A 593 -30.94 -20.50 7.77
CA PRO A 593 -30.81 -19.68 8.96
C PRO A 593 -29.39 -19.10 9.11
N SER A 594 -29.26 -18.06 9.91
CA SER A 594 -27.99 -17.46 10.34
C SER A 594 -26.98 -18.51 10.82
N MET A 595 -25.75 -18.45 10.29
CA MET A 595 -24.64 -19.36 10.63
C MET A 595 -24.98 -20.86 10.54
N GLY A 596 -25.96 -21.23 9.71
CA GLY A 596 -26.56 -22.56 9.67
C GLY A 596 -26.61 -23.20 8.28
N TYR A 597 -27.47 -24.21 8.12
CA TYR A 597 -27.60 -24.96 6.88
C TYR A 597 -29.06 -25.25 6.52
N ALA A 598 -29.30 -25.53 5.23
CA ALA A 598 -30.58 -26.00 4.70
C ALA A 598 -30.36 -27.23 3.81
N VAL A 599 -31.21 -28.24 3.93
CA VAL A 599 -31.20 -29.43 3.06
C VAL A 599 -32.34 -29.31 2.06
N VAL A 600 -32.00 -29.04 0.80
CA VAL A 600 -32.98 -28.82 -0.27
C VAL A 600 -33.41 -30.18 -0.82
N ARG A 601 -34.62 -30.60 -0.46
CA ARG A 601 -35.30 -31.78 -1.03
C ARG A 601 -36.28 -31.36 -2.12
N GLU A 602 -37.22 -30.49 -1.75
CA GLU A 602 -38.13 -29.79 -2.65
C GLU A 602 -37.86 -28.28 -2.60
N PRO A 603 -37.92 -27.55 -3.72
CA PRO A 603 -37.73 -26.10 -3.73
C PRO A 603 -38.92 -25.38 -3.09
N LEU A 604 -38.67 -24.26 -2.38
CA LEU A 604 -39.77 -23.43 -1.90
C LEU A 604 -40.51 -22.81 -3.09
N LEU A 605 -41.85 -22.81 -3.03
CA LEU A 605 -42.65 -22.02 -3.96
C LEU A 605 -42.50 -20.52 -3.59
N PRO A 606 -42.23 -19.64 -4.55
CA PRO A 606 -42.11 -18.22 -4.27
C PRO A 606 -43.49 -17.63 -3.93
N PRO A 607 -43.61 -16.67 -2.98
CA PRO A 607 -44.88 -16.02 -2.66
C PRO A 607 -45.54 -15.35 -3.88
N GLN A 608 -44.71 -14.78 -4.76
CA GLN A 608 -45.08 -14.40 -6.12
C GLN A 608 -43.95 -14.82 -7.07
N PRO A 609 -44.26 -15.47 -8.21
CA PRO A 609 -43.25 -15.80 -9.20
C PRO A 609 -42.72 -14.53 -9.88
N VAL A 610 -41.49 -14.58 -10.36
CA VAL A 610 -40.97 -13.53 -11.26
C VAL A 610 -41.74 -13.57 -12.56
N LEU A 611 -42.27 -12.43 -13.00
CA LEU A 611 -42.92 -12.26 -14.29
C LEU A 611 -42.00 -11.43 -15.19
N VAL A 612 -41.67 -11.94 -16.38
CA VAL A 612 -40.93 -11.19 -17.40
C VAL A 612 -41.80 -11.09 -18.65
N SER A 613 -42.00 -9.86 -19.15
CA SER A 613 -42.76 -9.63 -20.38
C SER A 613 -42.11 -8.57 -21.27
N LYS A 614 -42.17 -8.79 -22.59
CA LYS A 614 -41.70 -7.86 -23.61
C LYS A 614 -42.89 -7.05 -24.13
N ARG A 615 -42.78 -5.73 -24.13
CA ARG A 615 -43.79 -4.80 -24.63
C ARG A 615 -43.68 -4.59 -26.14
N GLU A 616 -44.70 -3.97 -26.75
CA GLU A 616 -44.76 -3.70 -28.18
C GLU A 616 -43.64 -2.77 -28.68
N ASP A 617 -43.16 -1.85 -27.83
CA ASP A 617 -42.01 -0.98 -28.09
C ASP A 617 -40.64 -1.69 -27.96
N GLY A 618 -40.65 -3.00 -27.62
CA GLY A 618 -39.47 -3.82 -27.42
C GLY A 618 -38.84 -3.72 -26.03
N SER A 619 -39.33 -2.84 -25.14
CA SER A 619 -38.90 -2.80 -23.74
C SER A 619 -39.29 -4.06 -22.98
N ILE A 620 -38.56 -4.38 -21.91
CA ILE A 620 -38.82 -5.55 -21.07
C ILE A 620 -39.18 -5.08 -19.67
N THR A 621 -40.24 -5.65 -19.12
CA THR A 621 -40.63 -5.47 -17.72
C THR A 621 -40.37 -6.74 -16.93
N MET A 622 -39.89 -6.57 -15.69
CA MET A 622 -39.69 -7.64 -14.72
C MET A 622 -40.37 -7.26 -13.41
N GLU A 623 -41.09 -8.19 -12.79
CA GLU A 623 -41.75 -8.00 -11.49
C GLU A 623 -41.60 -9.26 -10.63
N ASN A 624 -41.37 -9.14 -9.32
CA ASN A 624 -41.15 -10.28 -8.42
C ASN A 624 -41.94 -10.22 -7.10
N GLY A 625 -42.97 -9.36 -7.02
CA GLY A 625 -43.73 -9.12 -5.80
C GLY A 625 -43.04 -8.21 -4.76
N VAL A 626 -41.82 -7.74 -5.03
CA VAL A 626 -41.10 -6.74 -4.22
C VAL A 626 -40.76 -5.50 -5.07
N LEU A 627 -40.20 -5.74 -6.25
CA LEU A 627 -39.81 -4.74 -7.24
C LEU A 627 -40.63 -4.87 -8.52
N ALA A 628 -40.90 -3.73 -9.15
CA ALA A 628 -41.25 -3.60 -10.56
C ALA A 628 -40.13 -2.86 -11.31
N VAL A 629 -39.72 -3.40 -12.45
CA VAL A 629 -38.55 -2.97 -13.23
C VAL A 629 -38.96 -2.78 -14.68
N CYS A 630 -38.49 -1.71 -15.32
CA CYS A 630 -38.62 -1.50 -16.77
C CYS A 630 -37.24 -1.24 -17.40
N LEU A 631 -36.94 -1.95 -18.48
CA LEU A 631 -35.67 -1.91 -19.21
C LEU A 631 -35.93 -1.58 -20.68
N ASP A 632 -35.18 -0.65 -21.25
CA ASP A 632 -35.27 -0.35 -22.68
C ASP A 632 -34.56 -1.40 -23.56
N THR A 633 -34.68 -1.25 -24.88
CA THR A 633 -34.09 -2.18 -25.87
C THR A 633 -32.55 -2.23 -25.83
N THR A 634 -31.90 -1.29 -25.14
CA THR A 634 -30.46 -1.19 -24.92
C THR A 634 -30.02 -1.60 -23.52
N GLY A 635 -30.92 -2.14 -22.69
CA GLY A 635 -30.63 -2.60 -21.33
C GLY A 635 -30.56 -1.49 -20.27
N ARG A 636 -30.91 -0.25 -20.62
CA ARG A 636 -30.94 0.86 -19.65
C ARG A 636 -32.22 0.78 -18.81
N LEU A 637 -32.09 1.08 -17.52
CA LEU A 637 -33.14 0.98 -16.53
C LEU A 637 -34.00 2.25 -16.55
N THR A 638 -35.24 2.17 -17.03
CA THR A 638 -36.15 3.32 -17.19
C THR A 638 -37.13 3.50 -16.02
N SER A 639 -37.35 2.45 -15.22
CA SER A 639 -38.16 2.49 -13.99
C SER A 639 -37.70 1.39 -13.03
N LEU A 640 -37.63 1.73 -11.74
CA LEU A 640 -37.35 0.81 -10.64
C LEU A 640 -38.18 1.24 -9.43
N ARG A 641 -39.19 0.45 -9.08
CA ARG A 641 -40.13 0.78 -7.99
C ARG A 641 -40.26 -0.37 -7.01
N LEU A 642 -40.30 -0.05 -5.72
CA LEU A 642 -40.79 -0.97 -4.69
C LEU A 642 -42.33 -1.01 -4.82
N LEU A 643 -42.93 -2.20 -4.98
CA LEU A 643 -44.37 -2.33 -5.26
C LEU A 643 -45.29 -1.78 -4.14
N HIS A 644 -44.78 -1.61 -2.93
CA HIS A 644 -45.49 -1.00 -1.81
C HIS A 644 -45.21 0.51 -1.66
N SER A 645 -44.56 1.12 -2.65
CA SER A 645 -44.24 2.55 -2.70
C SER A 645 -44.71 3.16 -4.02
N ASP A 646 -45.40 4.29 -3.95
CA ASP A 646 -45.76 5.08 -5.13
C ASP A 646 -44.55 5.87 -5.70
N ARG A 647 -43.36 5.74 -5.08
CA ARG A 647 -42.16 6.49 -5.47
C ARG A 647 -41.35 5.76 -6.52
N GLU A 648 -41.02 6.50 -7.58
CA GLU A 648 -40.06 6.09 -8.61
C GLU A 648 -38.61 6.33 -8.14
N SER A 649 -37.71 5.43 -8.53
CA SER A 649 -36.28 5.54 -8.22
C SER A 649 -35.47 6.13 -9.37
N VAL A 650 -35.96 6.05 -10.61
CA VAL A 650 -35.28 6.56 -11.81
C VAL A 650 -35.91 7.88 -12.27
N PRO A 651 -35.17 8.98 -12.43
CA PRO A 651 -35.74 10.24 -12.90
C PRO A 651 -36.27 10.11 -14.35
N ASP A 652 -37.42 10.72 -14.62
CA ASP A 652 -38.03 10.71 -15.95
C ASP A 652 -37.08 11.28 -17.03
N GLY A 653 -37.02 10.61 -18.18
CA GLY A 653 -36.08 10.93 -19.27
C GLY A 653 -34.60 10.64 -18.99
N CYS A 654 -34.20 10.24 -17.78
CA CYS A 654 -32.80 9.99 -17.40
C CYS A 654 -32.61 8.54 -16.88
N PRO A 655 -32.55 7.54 -17.78
CA PRO A 655 -32.47 6.14 -17.37
C PRO A 655 -31.17 5.84 -16.63
N ALA A 656 -31.20 4.84 -15.76
CA ALA A 656 -30.04 4.29 -15.06
C ALA A 656 -29.40 3.11 -15.81
N ASN A 657 -28.31 2.55 -15.27
CA ASN A 657 -27.47 1.56 -15.96
C ASN A 657 -26.93 2.09 -17.31
N GLN A 658 -26.47 3.35 -17.33
CA GLN A 658 -25.84 3.96 -18.49
C GLN A 658 -24.33 3.69 -18.49
N PHE A 659 -23.81 3.07 -19.55
CA PHE A 659 -22.37 2.91 -19.72
C PHE A 659 -21.76 4.16 -20.38
N ALA A 660 -20.67 4.65 -19.81
CA ALA A 660 -19.93 5.81 -20.31
C ALA A 660 -18.43 5.50 -20.38
N LEU A 661 -17.82 5.86 -21.51
CA LEU A 661 -16.39 5.75 -21.76
C LEU A 661 -15.76 7.14 -21.68
N PHE A 662 -14.65 7.26 -20.97
CA PHE A 662 -13.87 8.49 -20.82
C PHE A 662 -12.45 8.23 -21.38
N ASP A 663 -11.80 9.26 -21.89
CA ASP A 663 -10.38 9.21 -22.23
C ASP A 663 -9.55 9.40 -20.96
N ASP A 664 -8.62 8.47 -20.71
CA ASP A 664 -7.81 8.45 -19.50
C ASP A 664 -6.34 8.64 -19.85
N VAL A 665 -5.88 9.90 -19.70
CA VAL A 665 -4.51 10.33 -19.95
C VAL A 665 -4.12 11.24 -18.79
N PRO A 666 -3.57 10.70 -17.68
CA PRO A 666 -3.23 11.48 -16.51
C PRO A 666 -1.98 12.36 -16.72
N LEU A 667 -1.70 13.24 -15.75
CA LEU A 667 -0.57 14.18 -15.83
C LEU A 667 0.79 13.54 -15.50
N TYR A 668 0.83 12.53 -14.62
CA TYR A 668 2.07 12.02 -14.02
C TYR A 668 2.26 10.51 -14.19
N TRP A 669 1.30 9.68 -13.75
CA TRP A 669 1.50 8.22 -13.68
C TRP A 669 0.27 7.40 -14.14
N ASP A 670 0.32 6.87 -15.38
CA ASP A 670 -0.74 6.10 -16.06
C ASP A 670 -1.49 5.04 -15.21
N ALA A 671 -0.79 4.30 -14.35
CA ALA A 671 -1.40 3.20 -13.59
C ALA A 671 -1.93 3.61 -12.19
N TRP A 672 -1.58 4.82 -11.73
CA TRP A 672 -1.99 5.34 -10.42
C TRP A 672 -3.07 6.40 -10.55
N ASP A 673 -2.86 7.37 -11.42
CA ASP A 673 -3.67 8.59 -11.48
C ASP A 673 -4.84 8.45 -12.42
N VAL A 674 -5.97 9.01 -12.00
CA VAL A 674 -7.02 9.51 -12.89
C VAL A 674 -7.21 10.98 -12.53
N MET A 675 -7.36 11.85 -13.53
CA MET A 675 -7.46 13.30 -13.33
C MET A 675 -8.91 13.76 -13.52
N ASP A 676 -9.36 14.78 -12.80
CA ASP A 676 -10.75 15.26 -12.83
C ASP A 676 -11.24 15.61 -14.25
N TYR A 677 -10.38 16.20 -15.08
CA TYR A 677 -10.68 16.52 -16.49
C TYR A 677 -11.05 15.31 -17.36
N HIS A 678 -10.79 14.06 -16.95
CA HIS A 678 -11.29 12.88 -17.68
C HIS A 678 -12.82 12.95 -17.85
N LEU A 679 -13.54 13.51 -16.86
CA LEU A 679 -14.99 13.66 -16.86
C LEU A 679 -15.51 14.50 -18.03
N GLU A 680 -14.73 15.43 -18.56
CA GLU A 680 -15.10 16.26 -19.72
C GLU A 680 -15.17 15.45 -21.02
N THR A 681 -14.50 14.31 -21.08
CA THR A 681 -14.38 13.47 -22.28
C THR A 681 -15.47 12.40 -22.40
N ARG A 682 -16.51 12.46 -21.55
CA ARG A 682 -17.60 11.49 -21.43
C ARG A 682 -18.30 11.16 -22.75
N LYS A 683 -18.19 9.91 -23.20
CA LYS A 683 -18.84 9.35 -24.40
C LYS A 683 -19.80 8.22 -23.98
N PRO A 684 -21.14 8.41 -24.10
CA PRO A 684 -22.10 7.35 -23.85
C PRO A 684 -21.89 6.14 -24.77
N VAL A 685 -21.87 4.95 -24.20
CA VAL A 685 -21.76 3.69 -24.95
C VAL A 685 -23.16 3.27 -25.42
N THR A 686 -23.47 3.56 -26.69
CA THR A 686 -24.82 3.36 -27.27
C THR A 686 -24.85 2.39 -28.46
N THR A 687 -23.69 1.93 -28.93
CA THR A 687 -23.60 1.06 -30.11
C THR A 687 -24.03 -0.37 -29.76
N LEU A 688 -25.27 -0.70 -30.11
CA LEU A 688 -25.89 -2.00 -29.84
C LEU A 688 -25.31 -3.11 -30.74
N LEU A 689 -24.84 -4.19 -30.12
CA LEU A 689 -24.44 -5.43 -30.81
C LEU A 689 -25.56 -6.48 -30.78
N LYS A 690 -26.28 -6.55 -29.65
CA LYS A 690 -27.48 -7.39 -29.49
C LYS A 690 -28.51 -6.61 -28.66
N PRO A 691 -29.77 -6.50 -29.10
CA PRO A 691 -30.84 -5.89 -28.31
C PRO A 691 -31.12 -6.69 -27.04
N LEU A 692 -31.82 -6.07 -26.10
CA LEU A 692 -32.28 -6.76 -24.90
C LEU A 692 -33.26 -7.90 -25.25
N GLU A 693 -32.84 -9.12 -24.91
CA GLU A 693 -33.58 -10.36 -25.14
C GLU A 693 -33.78 -11.11 -23.82
N ILE A 694 -34.98 -11.68 -23.64
CA ILE A 694 -35.33 -12.46 -22.44
C ILE A 694 -34.58 -13.78 -22.50
N THR A 695 -33.68 -14.02 -21.55
CA THR A 695 -32.94 -15.28 -21.38
C THR A 695 -33.67 -16.24 -20.44
N GLN A 696 -34.36 -15.72 -19.41
CA GLN A 696 -35.27 -16.50 -18.56
C GLN A 696 -36.62 -15.78 -18.40
N ALA A 697 -37.70 -16.45 -18.77
CA ALA A 697 -39.05 -15.88 -18.82
C ALA A 697 -39.73 -15.67 -17.45
N GLY A 698 -39.09 -16.07 -16.35
CA GLY A 698 -39.62 -15.91 -14.99
C GLY A 698 -39.77 -17.21 -14.21
N GLY A 699 -40.68 -17.21 -13.23
CA GLY A 699 -40.85 -18.28 -12.26
C GLY A 699 -40.04 -18.00 -10.98
N LEU A 700 -38.87 -18.61 -10.83
CA LEU A 700 -37.96 -18.30 -9.72
C LEU A 700 -36.97 -17.18 -10.05
N ARG A 701 -36.58 -17.05 -11.33
CA ARG A 701 -35.65 -16.04 -11.83
C ARG A 701 -36.17 -15.53 -13.17
N GLY A 702 -36.19 -14.22 -13.33
CA GLY A 702 -36.31 -13.56 -14.61
C GLY A 702 -34.95 -13.00 -14.99
N SER A 703 -34.52 -13.18 -16.24
CA SER A 703 -33.33 -12.49 -16.74
C SER A 703 -33.43 -12.12 -18.20
N ALA A 704 -32.69 -11.06 -18.55
CA ALA A 704 -32.56 -10.57 -19.92
C ALA A 704 -31.12 -10.09 -20.17
N THR A 705 -30.63 -10.31 -21.38
CA THR A 705 -29.24 -10.03 -21.76
C THR A 705 -29.20 -9.14 -22.99
N PHE A 706 -28.21 -8.24 -23.03
CA PHE A 706 -27.90 -7.40 -24.18
C PHE A 706 -26.38 -7.30 -24.35
N SER A 707 -25.94 -6.82 -25.52
CA SER A 707 -24.51 -6.60 -25.80
C SER A 707 -24.29 -5.24 -26.44
N LEU A 708 -23.28 -4.50 -25.98
CA LEU A 708 -22.83 -3.22 -26.50
C LEU A 708 -21.39 -3.29 -27.01
N ARG A 709 -21.05 -2.41 -27.96
CA ARG A 709 -19.69 -2.13 -28.39
C ARG A 709 -19.19 -0.86 -27.68
N ILE A 710 -18.10 -0.98 -26.93
CA ILE A 710 -17.51 0.13 -26.17
C ILE A 710 -16.60 1.00 -27.05
N GLY A 711 -15.75 0.37 -27.85
CA GLY A 711 -14.78 1.03 -28.73
C GLY A 711 -14.66 0.31 -30.08
N GLU A 712 -13.50 0.34 -30.71
CA GLU A 712 -13.30 -0.38 -31.98
C GLU A 712 -13.21 -1.90 -31.79
N SER A 713 -12.60 -2.33 -30.68
CA SER A 713 -12.25 -3.74 -30.45
C SER A 713 -12.80 -4.33 -29.15
N SER A 714 -13.32 -3.49 -28.25
CA SER A 714 -13.90 -3.92 -26.96
C SER A 714 -15.42 -4.06 -26.99
N SER A 715 -15.92 -5.07 -26.29
CA SER A 715 -17.35 -5.35 -26.16
C SER A 715 -17.77 -5.60 -24.72
N LEU A 716 -19.04 -5.30 -24.43
CA LEU A 716 -19.70 -5.56 -23.17
C LEU A 716 -20.90 -6.47 -23.45
N THR A 717 -21.10 -7.48 -22.62
CA THR A 717 -22.37 -8.20 -22.50
C THR A 717 -22.80 -8.13 -21.05
N GLN A 718 -24.06 -7.75 -20.80
CA GLN A 718 -24.59 -7.69 -19.44
C GLN A 718 -25.89 -8.48 -19.37
N GLU A 719 -25.97 -9.37 -18.38
CA GLU A 719 -27.23 -10.01 -17.97
C GLU A 719 -27.82 -9.26 -16.78
N ILE A 720 -29.10 -8.91 -16.88
CA ILE A 720 -29.89 -8.27 -15.84
C ILE A 720 -30.81 -9.33 -15.24
N ILE A 721 -30.73 -9.54 -13.93
CA ILE A 721 -31.37 -10.67 -13.23
C ILE A 721 -32.25 -10.15 -12.08
N LEU A 722 -33.51 -10.57 -12.07
CA LEU A 722 -34.44 -10.40 -10.95
C LEU A 722 -34.81 -11.78 -10.38
N ASP A 723 -34.48 -11.99 -9.10
CA ASP A 723 -34.77 -13.22 -8.36
C ASP A 723 -36.08 -13.09 -7.55
N ALA A 724 -36.83 -14.19 -7.39
CA ALA A 724 -38.05 -14.19 -6.57
C ALA A 724 -37.75 -13.82 -5.10
N SER A 725 -38.62 -13.00 -4.49
CA SER A 725 -38.44 -12.45 -3.13
C SER A 725 -37.21 -11.56 -2.91
N CYS A 726 -36.46 -11.23 -3.96
CA CYS A 726 -35.24 -10.43 -3.86
C CYS A 726 -35.53 -8.92 -3.88
N PRO A 727 -35.04 -8.11 -2.92
CA PRO A 727 -35.28 -6.66 -2.87
C PRO A 727 -34.29 -5.84 -3.72
N TYR A 728 -33.50 -6.47 -4.60
CA TYR A 728 -32.55 -5.79 -5.48
C TYR A 728 -32.49 -6.42 -6.88
N LEU A 729 -32.14 -5.59 -7.87
CA LEU A 729 -31.85 -5.99 -9.24
C LEU A 729 -30.35 -6.29 -9.37
N ARG A 730 -29.99 -7.40 -10.03
CA ARG A 730 -28.58 -7.80 -10.21
C ARG A 730 -28.13 -7.53 -11.64
N PHE A 731 -26.89 -7.06 -11.77
CA PHE A 731 -26.24 -6.78 -13.05
C PHE A 731 -24.96 -7.61 -13.15
N LEU A 732 -24.90 -8.56 -14.09
CA LEU A 732 -23.71 -9.36 -14.36
C LEU A 732 -23.04 -8.87 -15.65
N SER A 733 -22.05 -8.00 -15.51
CA SER A 733 -21.30 -7.41 -16.63
C SER A 733 -20.08 -8.26 -16.99
N GLN A 734 -19.98 -8.69 -18.25
CA GLN A 734 -18.78 -9.29 -18.85
C GLN A 734 -18.20 -8.33 -19.89
N VAL A 735 -16.95 -7.91 -19.70
CA VAL A 735 -16.27 -6.96 -20.59
C VAL A 735 -15.09 -7.66 -21.26
N GLU A 736 -15.10 -7.71 -22.58
CA GLU A 736 -13.90 -8.00 -23.37
C GLU A 736 -13.18 -6.66 -23.61
N TRP A 737 -12.18 -6.37 -22.78
CA TRP A 737 -11.48 -5.09 -22.78
C TRP A 737 -10.16 -5.14 -23.55
N LYS A 738 -10.02 -4.23 -24.53
CA LYS A 738 -8.85 -4.06 -25.40
C LYS A 738 -8.52 -2.59 -25.69
N GLU A 739 -9.27 -1.64 -25.13
CA GLU A 739 -8.96 -0.22 -25.28
C GLU A 739 -7.71 0.16 -24.46
N ALA A 740 -6.98 1.17 -24.94
CA ALA A 740 -5.86 1.80 -24.25
C ALA A 740 -6.21 3.25 -23.87
N HIS A 741 -5.76 3.71 -22.71
CA HIS A 741 -6.01 5.08 -22.21
C HIS A 741 -7.50 5.44 -22.23
N LYS A 742 -8.32 4.56 -21.66
CA LYS A 742 -9.78 4.70 -21.52
C LYS A 742 -10.21 4.24 -20.13
N PHE A 743 -11.26 4.88 -19.63
CA PHE A 743 -11.91 4.56 -18.37
C PHE A 743 -13.38 4.24 -18.64
N LEU A 744 -13.88 3.07 -18.18
CA LEU A 744 -15.30 2.70 -18.30
C LEU A 744 -16.00 2.89 -16.96
N LYS A 745 -17.12 3.60 -16.94
CA LYS A 745 -18.02 3.68 -15.78
C LYS A 745 -19.44 3.27 -16.15
N VAL A 746 -20.20 2.88 -15.14
CA VAL A 746 -21.67 2.71 -15.23
C VAL A 746 -22.35 3.69 -14.28
N GLU A 747 -23.35 4.40 -14.80
CA GLU A 747 -24.03 5.51 -14.15
C GLU A 747 -25.50 5.19 -13.88
N PHE A 748 -25.96 5.57 -12.69
CA PHE A 748 -27.31 5.41 -12.19
C PHE A 748 -27.81 6.78 -11.68
N PRO A 749 -28.45 7.60 -12.53
CA PRO A 749 -29.26 8.73 -12.07
C PRO A 749 -30.42 8.20 -11.23
N VAL A 750 -30.59 8.75 -10.03
CA VAL A 750 -31.65 8.34 -9.09
C VAL A 750 -32.51 9.52 -8.67
N GLN A 751 -33.76 9.27 -8.30
CA GLN A 751 -34.70 10.31 -7.85
C GLN A 751 -34.55 10.60 -6.35
N VAL A 752 -33.32 10.96 -5.96
CA VAL A 752 -32.93 11.31 -4.58
C VAL A 752 -32.18 12.65 -4.59
N ARG A 753 -32.45 13.51 -3.59
CA ARG A 753 -31.74 14.77 -3.39
C ARG A 753 -31.13 14.84 -2.00
N SER A 754 -29.85 14.50 -1.91
CA SER A 754 -29.00 14.71 -0.74
C SER A 754 -27.74 15.48 -1.10
N THR A 755 -27.18 16.21 -0.14
CA THR A 755 -25.88 16.88 -0.24
C THR A 755 -24.71 15.93 0.00
N ASN A 756 -24.98 14.71 0.49
CA ASN A 756 -23.97 13.70 0.78
C ASN A 756 -24.44 12.31 0.34
N ALA A 757 -23.49 11.50 -0.14
CA ALA A 757 -23.66 10.06 -0.33
C ALA A 757 -22.91 9.32 0.78
N THR A 758 -23.46 8.17 1.19
CA THR A 758 -22.90 7.31 2.25
C THR A 758 -22.15 6.15 1.61
N TYR A 759 -20.92 5.86 2.04
CA TYR A 759 -20.06 4.82 1.46
C TYR A 759 -19.65 3.80 2.52
N GLU A 760 -19.69 2.50 2.19
CA GLU A 760 -19.12 1.46 3.05
C GLU A 760 -17.60 1.63 3.15
N ILE A 761 -17.09 1.62 4.37
CA ILE A 761 -15.67 1.50 4.70
C ILE A 761 -15.46 0.30 5.64
N GLN A 762 -14.23 0.04 6.08
CA GLN A 762 -13.97 -1.04 7.03
C GLN A 762 -14.79 -0.84 8.31
N PHE A 763 -15.58 -1.86 8.69
CA PHE A 763 -16.40 -1.89 9.90
C PHE A 763 -17.37 -0.70 10.11
N GLY A 764 -17.71 0.04 9.05
CA GLY A 764 -18.61 1.18 9.16
C GLY A 764 -18.90 1.86 7.83
N HIS A 765 -19.28 3.13 7.91
CA HIS A 765 -19.54 3.97 6.74
C HIS A 765 -19.15 5.41 7.05
N LEU A 766 -18.91 6.20 6.00
CA LEU A 766 -18.78 7.66 6.10
C LEU A 766 -19.55 8.36 5.00
N GLN A 767 -19.78 9.66 5.16
CA GLN A 767 -20.47 10.49 4.19
C GLN A 767 -19.47 11.37 3.43
N ARG A 768 -19.62 11.45 2.11
CA ARG A 768 -18.85 12.38 1.26
C ARG A 768 -19.82 13.29 0.48
N PRO A 769 -19.45 14.55 0.20
CA PRO A 769 -20.31 15.48 -0.52
C PRO A 769 -20.68 15.01 -1.93
N THR A 770 -21.89 15.34 -2.39
CA THR A 770 -22.35 15.14 -3.78
C THR A 770 -22.18 16.38 -4.66
N HIS A 771 -21.44 17.38 -4.19
CA HIS A 771 -21.29 18.69 -4.80
C HIS A 771 -19.84 19.18 -4.71
N TRP A 772 -19.46 20.17 -5.52
CA TRP A 772 -18.10 20.73 -5.55
C TRP A 772 -18.07 22.18 -5.03
N ASN A 773 -18.48 22.39 -3.77
CA ASN A 773 -18.57 23.72 -3.18
C ASN A 773 -17.21 24.24 -2.69
N THR A 774 -16.36 23.35 -2.19
CA THR A 774 -14.98 23.65 -1.78
C THR A 774 -13.97 22.88 -2.63
N SER A 775 -12.71 23.33 -2.61
CA SER A 775 -11.59 22.61 -3.21
C SER A 775 -11.38 21.19 -2.65
N TRP A 776 -11.80 20.95 -1.39
CA TRP A 776 -11.77 19.62 -0.76
C TRP A 776 -12.91 18.73 -1.27
N ASP A 777 -14.06 19.30 -1.63
CA ASP A 777 -15.18 18.53 -2.18
C ASP A 777 -14.88 18.16 -3.65
N TRP A 778 -14.33 19.11 -4.41
CA TRP A 778 -13.93 18.90 -5.82
C TRP A 778 -12.85 17.82 -5.97
N ALA A 779 -11.85 17.77 -5.07
CA ALA A 779 -10.83 16.74 -5.09
C ALA A 779 -11.37 15.30 -4.92
N ARG A 780 -12.62 15.14 -4.43
CA ARG A 780 -13.32 13.85 -4.27
C ARG A 780 -14.21 13.51 -5.48
N PHE A 781 -13.77 13.83 -6.69
CA PHE A 781 -14.47 13.49 -7.95
C PHE A 781 -14.49 11.97 -8.24
N GLU A 782 -13.50 11.24 -7.71
CA GLU A 782 -13.42 9.77 -7.66
C GLU A 782 -13.03 9.40 -6.23
N VAL A 783 -13.73 8.44 -5.63
CA VAL A 783 -13.52 8.02 -4.23
C VAL A 783 -13.59 6.50 -4.13
N TRP A 784 -12.95 5.94 -3.11
CA TRP A 784 -13.04 4.51 -2.86
C TRP A 784 -14.31 4.16 -2.07
N ALA A 785 -14.96 3.06 -2.44
CA ALA A 785 -16.06 2.43 -1.73
C ALA A 785 -15.74 0.95 -1.52
N HIS A 786 -16.20 0.35 -0.43
CA HIS A 786 -15.97 -1.08 -0.20
C HIS A 786 -17.01 -1.92 -0.99
N LYS A 787 -18.09 -2.43 -0.38
CA LYS A 787 -19.12 -3.23 -1.09
C LYS A 787 -20.32 -2.40 -1.56
N TRP A 788 -20.56 -1.21 -1.01
CA TRP A 788 -21.73 -0.41 -1.37
C TRP A 788 -21.52 1.09 -1.20
N MET A 789 -22.32 1.84 -1.95
CA MET A 789 -22.61 3.25 -1.73
C MET A 789 -24.11 3.51 -1.78
N ASP A 790 -24.59 4.50 -1.04
CA ASP A 790 -26.00 4.86 -0.90
C ASP A 790 -26.17 6.37 -1.11
N LEU A 791 -27.21 6.74 -1.86
CA LEU A 791 -27.74 8.09 -1.87
C LEU A 791 -29.17 8.03 -1.30
N SER A 792 -29.34 8.61 -0.12
CA SER A 792 -30.60 8.61 0.62
C SER A 792 -31.01 10.00 1.08
N GLU A 793 -32.32 10.21 1.17
CA GLU A 793 -32.98 11.35 1.80
C GLU A 793 -34.01 10.82 2.84
N HIS A 794 -34.78 11.71 3.46
CA HIS A 794 -35.75 11.27 4.47
C HIS A 794 -36.82 10.34 3.88
N GLY A 795 -36.81 9.07 4.31
CA GLY A 795 -37.80 8.06 3.96
C GLY A 795 -37.57 7.34 2.62
N PHE A 796 -36.49 7.63 1.89
CA PHE A 796 -36.18 6.98 0.61
C PHE A 796 -34.69 7.05 0.27
N GLY A 797 -34.16 6.03 -0.39
CA GLY A 797 -32.79 6.01 -0.88
C GLY A 797 -32.55 4.91 -1.90
N VAL A 798 -31.43 4.99 -2.61
CA VAL A 798 -30.98 3.99 -3.57
C VAL A 798 -29.52 3.66 -3.28
N ALA A 799 -29.24 2.37 -3.06
CA ALA A 799 -27.90 1.86 -2.87
C ALA A 799 -27.42 1.08 -4.10
N LEU A 800 -26.15 1.27 -4.48
CA LEU A 800 -25.45 0.46 -5.46
C LEU A 800 -24.47 -0.46 -4.74
N LEU A 801 -24.63 -1.77 -4.95
CA LEU A 801 -23.79 -2.81 -4.36
C LEU A 801 -22.83 -3.37 -5.42
N ASN A 802 -21.63 -3.77 -5.01
CA ASN A 802 -20.61 -4.35 -5.89
C ASN A 802 -19.86 -5.51 -5.21
N ASP A 803 -19.30 -6.40 -6.02
CA ASP A 803 -18.57 -7.61 -5.58
C ASP A 803 -17.04 -7.52 -5.74
N SER A 804 -16.51 -6.45 -6.35
CA SER A 804 -15.12 -6.40 -6.83
C SER A 804 -14.63 -5.02 -7.30
N LYS A 805 -15.41 -3.95 -7.14
CA LYS A 805 -15.12 -2.60 -7.67
C LYS A 805 -14.99 -1.60 -6.54
N TYR A 806 -13.86 -0.91 -6.48
CA TYR A 806 -13.59 0.02 -5.39
C TYR A 806 -13.72 1.48 -5.82
N GLY A 807 -13.44 1.83 -7.08
CA GLY A 807 -13.68 3.18 -7.59
C GLY A 807 -15.18 3.49 -7.74
N ALA A 808 -15.62 4.60 -7.15
CA ALA A 808 -17.00 5.06 -7.17
C ALA A 808 -17.06 6.59 -7.11
N SER A 809 -18.20 7.16 -7.50
CA SER A 809 -18.50 8.58 -7.28
C SER A 809 -19.99 8.83 -7.18
N ALA A 810 -20.36 9.93 -6.52
CA ALA A 810 -21.73 10.44 -6.49
C ALA A 810 -21.70 11.94 -6.70
N HIS A 811 -22.37 12.43 -7.75
CA HIS A 811 -22.47 13.86 -8.03
C HIS A 811 -23.90 14.25 -8.37
N GLY A 812 -24.42 15.26 -7.68
CA GLY A 812 -25.83 15.62 -7.68
C GLY A 812 -26.70 14.43 -7.26
N ASN A 813 -27.39 13.84 -8.23
CA ASN A 813 -28.25 12.67 -8.08
C ASN A 813 -27.77 11.45 -8.89
N VAL A 814 -26.54 11.46 -9.41
CA VAL A 814 -25.97 10.35 -10.19
C VAL A 814 -24.99 9.58 -9.33
N LEU A 815 -25.27 8.30 -9.11
CA LEU A 815 -24.33 7.31 -8.59
C LEU A 815 -23.54 6.71 -9.76
N SER A 816 -22.22 6.64 -9.67
CA SER A 816 -21.35 6.05 -10.70
C SER A 816 -20.36 5.05 -10.11
N LEU A 817 -20.15 3.93 -10.81
CA LEU A 817 -19.20 2.88 -10.45
C LEU A 817 -18.16 2.72 -11.56
N SER A 818 -16.90 2.69 -11.16
CA SER A 818 -15.75 2.45 -12.03
C SER A 818 -15.55 0.94 -12.25
N LEU A 819 -15.41 0.50 -13.51
CA LEU A 819 -15.54 -0.91 -13.92
C LEU A 819 -14.22 -1.60 -14.30
#